data_AF-A0A9X3X0S7-F1
#
_entry.id   AF-A0A9X3X0S7-F1
#
_cell.length_a   1.000
_cell.length_b   1.000
_cell.length_c   1.000
_cell.angle_alpha   90.00
_cell.angle_beta   90.00
_cell.angle_gamma   90.00
#
_symmetry.space_group_name_H-M   'P 1'
#
loop_
_entity.id
_entity.type
_entity.pdbx_description
1 polymer ?
#
loop_
_entity_poly.entity_id
_entity_poly.type
_entity_poly.pdbx_seq_one_letter_code
_entity_poly.pdbx_strand_id
1 'polypeptide(L)'
;MAMRRVRGLFFGAGLSALVSCGGAAVQTPPETGEGAKTDVAVAPPAPTTTAAPAKGAALEPPQKIDSLLRLVPRDAVLVANVPPPEKALAAMDPALRAGLLSELAGGLSGKLGLDPALVADLVKSFEGAVVFAGPATPGGPSEPMDRFCYAARMNDGALVTKALDALGAEKKERGLFVVRSPKGLEVMHGAWIEGSRALVGCLQKENLRDAFEVGHGRAPSVEGSALLVKERAGDPFIAVDLHGLGAGTKSPPEPGSRLFVALVGQSQGLGLDLRFSGYGPGFPALGSVLDAAPQVLMPKLPEGALAAIGLSMQRSSGKTVEDVLEVAGRSISPDFAQMLKRGLGNIGIELADFEKALGGEIVVGLYRDPKRPFSFDDASDDPAKDMAALVVIATKDADAQKKTFSSFQVGIKPDKKDTLRGDTYTRDTGDGSILHIEMRPGFAVIGLGNKKVALDAVRRFGKDTNTLATNPAFLTARAKEKAASHMLLFFDPALARLIADPTSGAKPGTRVGGGSMLSLVLFPSDRGLELSATGDGAAELLGIGAALAVNAVKRYTTRVKAAEARHTLGMMARAAVAAYEREQLDAKAVTHKLCKSATPVPSVVPRDTTYVPSGKPGQDFEQGDEASGWRCLKVSLVQPIRYQYEYRVGGNYKGPKRGGPDPGKDGFEVSAEGDLDGDGKTSLFTMIGKIQKGTVVLSTQMFISDEFE
;
A
#
# COMPACT_ATOMS: atom_id res chain seq x y z
N MET A 1 9.30 -20.45 -6.97
CA MET A 1 7.97 -20.08 -7.51
C MET A 1 7.60 -18.61 -7.26
N ALA A 2 7.81 -18.05 -6.08
CA ALA A 2 7.38 -16.68 -5.72
C ALA A 2 7.75 -15.54 -6.72
N MET A 3 8.87 -15.63 -7.45
CA MET A 3 9.27 -14.56 -8.40
C MET A 3 8.56 -14.58 -9.76
N ARG A 4 7.90 -15.68 -10.16
CA ARG A 4 6.97 -15.64 -11.32
C ARG A 4 5.78 -14.71 -11.04
N ARG A 5 5.38 -14.60 -9.76
CA ARG A 5 4.21 -13.82 -9.29
C ARG A 5 4.41 -12.30 -9.39
N VAL A 6 5.65 -11.80 -9.31
CA VAL A 6 5.95 -10.36 -9.35
C VAL A 6 5.89 -9.80 -10.78
N ARG A 7 6.30 -10.57 -11.80
CA ARG A 7 6.27 -10.09 -13.20
C ARG A 7 4.85 -9.95 -13.76
N GLY A 8 3.91 -10.83 -13.37
CA GLY A 8 2.49 -10.68 -13.70
C GLY A 8 1.83 -9.48 -13.02
N LEU A 9 2.25 -9.15 -11.78
CA LEU A 9 1.75 -8.03 -11.00
C LEU A 9 1.86 -6.69 -11.76
N PHE A 10 3.01 -6.45 -12.40
CA PHE A 10 3.25 -5.24 -13.18
C PHE A 10 2.47 -5.17 -14.50
N PHE A 11 1.99 -6.29 -15.03
CA PHE A 11 1.28 -6.32 -16.32
C PHE A 11 -0.20 -5.97 -16.17
N GLY A 12 -0.82 -6.46 -15.08
CA GLY A 12 -2.22 -6.18 -14.76
C GLY A 12 -2.46 -4.90 -13.96
N ALA A 13 -1.66 -4.68 -12.90
CA ALA A 13 -1.80 -3.48 -12.06
C ALA A 13 -1.08 -2.26 -12.64
N GLY A 14 -0.10 -2.45 -13.53
CA GLY A 14 0.57 -1.34 -14.22
C GLY A 14 -0.38 -0.52 -15.08
N LEU A 15 -1.35 -1.14 -15.76
CA LEU A 15 -2.32 -0.40 -16.58
C LEU A 15 -3.36 0.39 -15.77
N SER A 16 -3.64 0.01 -14.52
CA SER A 16 -4.68 0.63 -13.69
C SER A 16 -4.13 1.55 -12.58
N ALA A 17 -2.87 1.42 -12.20
CA ALA A 17 -2.20 2.33 -11.25
C ALA A 17 -1.63 3.62 -11.86
N LEU A 18 -1.75 3.80 -13.19
CA LEU A 18 -1.00 4.82 -13.94
C LEU A 18 -1.85 5.93 -14.59
N VAL A 19 -3.18 5.92 -14.42
CA VAL A 19 -4.11 6.84 -15.13
C VAL A 19 -4.37 8.14 -14.35
N SER A 20 -3.55 8.50 -13.35
CA SER A 20 -3.85 9.53 -12.35
C SER A 20 -2.79 10.65 -12.23
N CYS A 21 -2.92 11.74 -13.00
CA CYS A 21 -2.20 13.03 -12.82
C CYS A 21 -2.79 14.18 -13.70
N GLY A 22 -3.30 15.30 -13.14
CA GLY A 22 -4.08 16.38 -13.83
C GLY A 22 -3.32 17.26 -14.85
N GLY A 23 -3.82 18.37 -15.43
CA GLY A 23 -5.09 19.13 -15.37
C GLY A 23 -4.87 20.60 -15.86
N ALA A 24 -5.80 21.50 -16.24
CA ALA A 24 -7.26 21.51 -16.53
C ALA A 24 -7.64 22.86 -17.25
N ALA A 25 -8.80 23.00 -17.94
CA ALA A 25 -9.26 24.28 -18.58
C ALA A 25 -10.82 24.44 -18.64
N VAL A 26 -11.33 25.66 -18.88
CA VAL A 26 -12.68 26.14 -18.46
C VAL A 26 -13.79 26.10 -19.52
N GLN A 27 -15.02 25.68 -19.13
CA GLN A 27 -16.31 26.13 -19.71
C GLN A 27 -17.50 25.92 -18.73
N THR A 28 -18.63 26.63 -18.95
CA THR A 28 -19.76 26.82 -17.99
C THR A 28 -20.93 25.82 -18.14
N PRO A 29 -21.71 25.55 -17.07
CA PRO A 29 -22.78 24.54 -17.06
C PRO A 29 -24.22 25.08 -17.29
N PRO A 30 -25.18 24.23 -17.71
CA PRO A 30 -26.62 24.46 -17.61
C PRO A 30 -27.27 23.76 -16.39
N GLU A 31 -28.56 24.02 -16.17
CA GLU A 31 -29.29 23.88 -14.90
C GLU A 31 -29.80 22.47 -14.53
N THR A 32 -30.18 22.31 -13.25
CA THR A 32 -30.66 21.07 -12.61
C THR A 32 -32.17 20.89 -12.64
N GLY A 33 -32.65 19.67 -12.86
CA GLY A 33 -34.05 19.25 -12.65
C GLY A 33 -34.20 18.27 -11.47
N GLU A 34 -35.31 18.36 -10.74
CA GLU A 34 -35.54 17.65 -9.48
C GLU A 34 -36.06 16.20 -9.62
N GLY A 35 -35.68 15.36 -8.65
CA GLY A 35 -36.66 14.69 -7.78
C GLY A 35 -37.39 13.43 -8.27
N ALA A 36 -36.93 12.25 -7.79
CA ALA A 36 -37.81 11.10 -7.55
C ALA A 36 -37.28 10.23 -6.40
N LYS A 37 -38.15 9.82 -5.47
CA LYS A 37 -37.90 8.75 -4.49
C LYS A 37 -38.60 7.47 -4.97
N THR A 38 -37.93 6.33 -4.86
CA THR A 38 -38.57 5.01 -5.05
C THR A 38 -38.02 4.01 -4.05
N ASP A 39 -38.87 3.56 -3.14
CA ASP A 39 -38.61 2.39 -2.30
C ASP A 39 -38.77 1.11 -3.13
N VAL A 40 -37.82 0.18 -3.03
CA VAL A 40 -37.87 -1.12 -3.73
C VAL A 40 -37.61 -2.23 -2.73
N ALA A 41 -38.63 -3.06 -2.49
CA ALA A 41 -38.50 -4.27 -1.68
C ALA A 41 -37.77 -5.37 -2.49
N VAL A 42 -36.75 -5.99 -1.87
CA VAL A 42 -35.96 -7.05 -2.50
C VAL A 42 -36.58 -8.41 -2.22
N ALA A 43 -37.04 -9.10 -3.26
CA ALA A 43 -37.42 -10.52 -3.18
C ALA A 43 -36.18 -11.44 -3.24
N PRO A 44 -36.14 -12.54 -2.47
CA PRO A 44 -35.02 -13.47 -2.50
C PRO A 44 -34.95 -14.24 -3.84
N PRO A 45 -33.75 -14.55 -4.36
CA PRO A 45 -33.60 -15.23 -5.64
C PRO A 45 -34.00 -16.70 -5.56
N ALA A 46 -34.73 -17.18 -6.58
CA ALA A 46 -35.06 -18.60 -6.73
C ALA A 46 -33.81 -19.42 -7.11
N PRO A 47 -33.68 -20.68 -6.64
CA PRO A 47 -32.53 -21.52 -6.95
C PRO A 47 -32.58 -22.02 -8.40
N THR A 48 -31.63 -21.56 -9.22
CA THR A 48 -31.40 -22.09 -10.58
C THR A 48 -30.74 -23.48 -10.52
N THR A 49 -31.41 -24.47 -11.08
CA THR A 49 -30.87 -25.82 -11.31
C THR A 49 -29.98 -25.85 -12.55
N THR A 50 -28.66 -25.96 -12.35
CA THR A 50 -27.69 -26.02 -13.44
C THR A 50 -27.68 -27.40 -14.12
N ALA A 51 -27.87 -27.45 -15.44
CA ALA A 51 -27.74 -28.67 -16.21
C ALA A 51 -26.27 -29.14 -16.29
N ALA A 52 -26.03 -30.45 -16.35
CA ALA A 52 -24.68 -31.01 -16.43
C ALA A 52 -24.02 -30.70 -17.79
N PRO A 53 -22.72 -30.35 -17.83
CA PRO A 53 -22.05 -29.93 -19.06
C PRO A 53 -21.85 -31.08 -20.05
N ALA A 54 -22.19 -30.84 -21.32
CA ALA A 54 -21.96 -31.77 -22.41
C ALA A 54 -20.45 -31.94 -22.71
N LYS A 55 -20.04 -33.15 -23.09
CA LYS A 55 -18.64 -33.45 -23.40
C LYS A 55 -18.17 -32.79 -24.70
N GLY A 56 -17.18 -31.90 -24.58
CA GLY A 56 -16.00 -31.94 -25.45
C GLY A 56 -16.09 -31.32 -26.85
N ALA A 57 -17.02 -30.41 -27.12
CA ALA A 57 -16.90 -29.55 -28.31
C ALA A 57 -15.66 -28.64 -28.18
N ALA A 58 -14.92 -28.44 -29.27
CA ALA A 58 -13.85 -27.46 -29.32
C ALA A 58 -14.44 -26.06 -29.13
N LEU A 59 -13.91 -25.31 -28.16
CA LEU A 59 -14.45 -23.99 -27.83
C LEU A 59 -14.05 -22.97 -28.90
N GLU A 60 -15.03 -22.51 -29.66
CA GLU A 60 -14.88 -21.40 -30.60
C GLU A 60 -14.78 -20.07 -29.82
N PRO A 61 -13.99 -19.09 -30.28
CA PRO A 61 -14.06 -17.73 -29.73
C PRO A 61 -15.36 -17.01 -30.16
N PRO A 62 -15.93 -16.15 -29.29
CA PRO A 62 -17.16 -15.44 -29.60
C PRO A 62 -16.91 -14.41 -30.73
N GLN A 63 -17.77 -14.42 -31.75
CA GLN A 63 -17.55 -13.64 -32.98
C GLN A 63 -17.80 -12.13 -32.83
N LYS A 64 -18.49 -11.69 -31.78
CA LYS A 64 -18.78 -10.28 -31.46
C LYS A 64 -18.74 -10.06 -29.95
N ILE A 65 -18.19 -8.91 -29.53
CA ILE A 65 -18.08 -8.50 -28.12
C ILE A 65 -18.33 -7.00 -28.05
N ASP A 66 -19.56 -6.60 -27.71
CA ASP A 66 -19.93 -5.18 -27.63
C ASP A 66 -19.28 -4.47 -26.43
N SER A 67 -18.98 -5.24 -25.36
CA SER A 67 -18.39 -4.80 -24.10
C SER A 67 -17.44 -5.87 -23.57
N LEU A 68 -16.21 -5.49 -23.21
CA LEU A 68 -15.22 -6.43 -22.66
C LEU A 68 -15.65 -7.03 -21.31
N LEU A 69 -16.54 -6.36 -20.56
CA LEU A 69 -17.12 -6.88 -19.33
C LEU A 69 -17.92 -8.17 -19.55
N ARG A 70 -18.39 -8.45 -20.78
CA ARG A 70 -19.03 -9.73 -21.15
C ARG A 70 -18.08 -10.91 -21.30
N LEU A 71 -16.76 -10.71 -21.12
CA LEU A 71 -15.80 -11.82 -20.98
C LEU A 71 -15.47 -12.14 -19.52
N VAL A 72 -15.93 -11.30 -18.58
CA VAL A 72 -15.57 -11.42 -17.16
C VAL A 72 -16.62 -12.27 -16.44
N PRO A 73 -16.26 -13.40 -15.81
CA PRO A 73 -17.18 -14.19 -14.99
C PRO A 73 -17.83 -13.38 -13.87
N ARG A 74 -19.10 -13.67 -13.57
CA ARG A 74 -19.86 -12.98 -12.49
C ARG A 74 -19.20 -13.09 -11.11
N ASP A 75 -18.49 -14.19 -10.88
CA ASP A 75 -17.76 -14.59 -9.67
C ASP A 75 -16.25 -14.26 -9.71
N ALA A 76 -15.82 -13.41 -10.65
CA ALA A 76 -14.47 -12.86 -10.64
C ALA A 76 -14.20 -12.09 -9.34
N VAL A 77 -13.11 -12.42 -8.64
CA VAL A 77 -12.77 -11.82 -7.34
C VAL A 77 -12.01 -10.50 -7.47
N LEU A 78 -11.52 -10.20 -8.68
CA LEU A 78 -10.90 -8.93 -9.05
C LEU A 78 -11.31 -8.61 -10.48
N VAL A 79 -11.71 -7.36 -10.72
CA VAL A 79 -12.04 -6.82 -12.04
C VAL A 79 -11.54 -5.37 -12.11
N ALA A 80 -10.63 -5.08 -13.03
CA ALA A 80 -10.16 -3.73 -13.31
C ALA A 80 -10.49 -3.33 -14.74
N ASN A 81 -11.24 -2.25 -14.92
CA ASN A 81 -11.59 -1.68 -16.21
C ASN A 81 -10.66 -0.50 -16.53
N VAL A 82 -10.15 -0.47 -17.75
CA VAL A 82 -9.32 0.60 -18.29
C VAL A 82 -9.97 1.05 -19.60
N PRO A 83 -10.84 2.07 -19.58
CA PRO A 83 -11.51 2.58 -20.79
C PRO A 83 -10.51 3.21 -21.77
N PRO A 84 -10.96 3.64 -22.98
CA PRO A 84 -10.10 4.34 -23.93
C PRO A 84 -9.35 5.47 -23.22
N PRO A 85 -8.01 5.49 -23.29
CA PRO A 85 -7.21 6.38 -22.46
C PRO A 85 -7.39 7.84 -22.87
N GLU A 86 -7.87 8.12 -24.09
CA GLU A 86 -8.13 9.45 -24.65
C GLU A 86 -8.79 10.43 -23.67
N LYS A 87 -9.87 10.03 -22.97
CA LYS A 87 -10.55 10.94 -22.03
C LYS A 87 -9.69 11.29 -20.81
N ALA A 88 -8.96 10.31 -20.28
CA ALA A 88 -8.06 10.55 -19.15
C ALA A 88 -6.82 11.33 -19.60
N LEU A 89 -6.16 10.89 -20.68
CA LEU A 89 -4.99 11.53 -21.29
C LEU A 89 -5.27 12.94 -21.82
N ALA A 90 -6.52 13.28 -22.17
CA ALA A 90 -6.93 14.64 -22.52
C ALA A 90 -7.11 15.53 -21.28
N ALA A 91 -7.44 14.95 -20.13
CA ALA A 91 -7.43 15.63 -18.83
C ALA A 91 -6.03 15.72 -18.18
N MET A 92 -5.05 14.98 -18.69
CA MET A 92 -3.65 15.01 -18.23
C MET A 92 -2.85 16.15 -18.85
N ASP A 93 -1.96 16.74 -18.05
CA ASP A 93 -0.91 17.65 -18.51
C ASP A 93 -0.02 16.99 -19.60
N PRO A 94 0.39 17.71 -20.66
CA PRO A 94 1.17 17.14 -21.75
C PRO A 94 2.52 16.51 -21.34
N ALA A 95 3.20 17.04 -20.32
CA ALA A 95 4.48 16.52 -19.85
C ALA A 95 4.28 15.26 -18.98
N LEU A 96 3.31 15.27 -18.07
CA LEU A 96 2.92 14.08 -17.30
C LEU A 96 2.46 12.95 -18.22
N ARG A 97 1.64 13.27 -19.23
CA ARG A 97 1.24 12.32 -20.29
C ARG A 97 2.43 11.75 -21.05
N ALA A 98 3.39 12.59 -21.45
CA ALA A 98 4.58 12.14 -22.17
C ALA A 98 5.47 11.22 -21.30
N GLY A 99 5.70 11.59 -20.04
CA GLY A 99 6.44 10.77 -19.08
C GLY A 99 5.76 9.44 -18.82
N LEU A 100 4.45 9.43 -18.58
CA LEU A 100 3.65 8.23 -18.42
C LEU A 100 3.74 7.29 -19.63
N LEU A 101 3.54 7.81 -20.85
CA LEU A 101 3.59 7.02 -22.07
C LEU A 101 5.01 6.47 -22.31
N SER A 102 6.05 7.22 -21.93
CA SER A 102 7.45 6.78 -22.01
C SER A 102 7.76 5.67 -21.00
N GLU A 103 7.34 5.81 -19.74
CA GLU A 103 7.50 4.78 -18.69
C GLU A 103 6.75 3.50 -19.04
N LEU A 104 5.50 3.63 -19.53
CA LEU A 104 4.72 2.48 -19.97
C LEU A 104 5.36 1.80 -21.19
N ALA A 105 5.89 2.58 -22.16
CA ALA A 105 6.58 2.03 -23.32
C ALA A 105 7.90 1.33 -22.95
N GLY A 106 8.76 1.97 -22.14
CA GLY A 106 10.02 1.41 -21.67
C GLY A 106 9.83 0.19 -20.78
N GLY A 107 8.86 0.25 -19.85
CA GLY A 107 8.50 -0.84 -18.96
C GLY A 107 7.95 -2.07 -19.69
N LEU A 108 7.11 -1.88 -20.71
CA LEU A 108 6.61 -2.97 -21.56
C LEU A 108 7.72 -3.52 -22.47
N SER A 109 8.49 -2.66 -23.15
CA SER A 109 9.61 -3.07 -24.00
C SER A 109 10.63 -3.92 -23.23
N GLY A 110 11.13 -3.43 -22.10
CA GLY A 110 12.13 -4.14 -21.30
C GLY A 110 11.63 -5.44 -20.65
N LYS A 111 10.35 -5.51 -20.25
CA LYS A 111 9.80 -6.72 -19.60
C LYS A 111 9.38 -7.80 -20.60
N LEU A 112 8.95 -7.41 -21.80
CA LEU A 112 8.50 -8.33 -22.86
C LEU A 112 9.59 -8.66 -23.89
N GLY A 113 10.65 -7.87 -23.98
CA GLY A 113 11.62 -7.94 -25.09
C GLY A 113 11.04 -7.42 -26.41
N LEU A 114 10.00 -6.59 -26.36
CA LEU A 114 9.41 -5.98 -27.56
C LEU A 114 10.17 -4.74 -28.00
N ASP A 115 10.24 -4.53 -29.31
CA ASP A 115 10.76 -3.32 -29.91
C ASP A 115 10.03 -2.06 -29.39
N PRO A 116 10.74 -0.99 -28.96
CA PRO A 116 10.11 0.21 -28.41
C PRO A 116 9.12 0.90 -29.35
N ALA A 117 9.35 0.89 -30.66
CA ALA A 117 8.44 1.52 -31.62
C ALA A 117 7.15 0.69 -31.78
N LEU A 118 7.26 -0.65 -31.84
CA LEU A 118 6.11 -1.54 -31.79
C LEU A 118 5.28 -1.33 -30.50
N VAL A 119 5.93 -1.16 -29.35
CA VAL A 119 5.22 -0.84 -28.10
C VAL A 119 4.52 0.51 -28.18
N ALA A 120 5.18 1.56 -28.68
CA ALA A 120 4.57 2.87 -28.85
C ALA A 120 3.34 2.83 -29.78
N ASP A 121 3.39 2.06 -30.85
CA ASP A 121 2.26 1.91 -31.78
C ASP A 121 1.13 1.05 -31.19
N LEU A 122 1.44 -0.02 -30.45
CA LEU A 122 0.43 -0.77 -29.68
C LEU A 122 -0.32 0.14 -28.71
N VAL A 123 0.39 1.02 -27.99
CA VAL A 123 -0.20 1.98 -27.04
C VAL A 123 -1.12 2.98 -27.75
N LYS A 124 -0.74 3.50 -28.93
CA LYS A 124 -1.63 4.34 -29.75
C LYS A 124 -2.88 3.60 -30.20
N SER A 125 -2.76 2.30 -30.47
CA SER A 125 -3.89 1.49 -30.93
C SER A 125 -4.85 1.09 -29.80
N PHE A 126 -4.49 1.25 -28.54
CA PHE A 126 -5.26 0.73 -27.41
C PHE A 126 -6.62 1.46 -27.24
N GLU A 127 -7.73 0.73 -27.43
CA GLU A 127 -9.10 1.23 -27.19
C GLU A 127 -9.58 1.01 -25.75
N GLY A 128 -8.85 0.23 -24.94
CA GLY A 128 -9.23 -0.11 -23.57
C GLY A 128 -9.06 -1.60 -23.27
N ALA A 129 -9.10 -1.94 -21.98
CA ALA A 129 -9.01 -3.31 -21.49
C ALA A 129 -9.89 -3.54 -20.26
N VAL A 130 -10.23 -4.81 -20.05
CA VAL A 130 -10.59 -5.32 -18.73
C VAL A 130 -9.55 -6.36 -18.29
N VAL A 131 -9.20 -6.30 -17.02
CA VAL A 131 -8.31 -7.21 -16.31
C VAL A 131 -9.14 -7.91 -15.24
N PHE A 132 -8.99 -9.22 -15.06
CA PHE A 132 -9.76 -9.93 -14.04
C PHE A 132 -9.07 -11.19 -13.53
N ALA A 133 -9.53 -11.68 -12.38
CA ALA A 133 -9.20 -13.01 -11.85
C ALA A 133 -10.49 -13.69 -11.40
N GLY A 134 -10.67 -14.97 -11.75
CA GLY A 134 -11.83 -15.78 -11.35
C GLY A 134 -11.90 -16.05 -9.83
N PRO A 135 -12.79 -16.93 -9.35
CA PRO A 135 -12.75 -17.47 -8.00
C PRO A 135 -11.63 -18.51 -7.84
N ALA A 136 -11.30 -18.85 -6.59
CA ALA A 136 -10.38 -19.96 -6.31
C ALA A 136 -11.09 -21.30 -6.55
N THR A 137 -10.56 -22.13 -7.45
CA THR A 137 -11.11 -23.45 -7.76
C THR A 137 -10.51 -24.54 -6.85
N PRO A 138 -11.27 -25.58 -6.45
CA PRO A 138 -10.71 -26.71 -5.71
C PRO A 138 -9.54 -27.36 -6.44
N GLY A 139 -8.37 -27.41 -5.80
CA GLY A 139 -7.12 -27.93 -6.39
C GLY A 139 -6.43 -26.98 -7.39
N GLY A 140 -7.00 -25.81 -7.68
CA GLY A 140 -6.34 -24.74 -8.43
C GLY A 140 -5.38 -23.93 -7.55
N PRO A 141 -4.61 -22.99 -8.14
CA PRO A 141 -3.76 -22.10 -7.37
C PRO A 141 -4.61 -21.13 -6.53
N SER A 142 -4.31 -21.03 -5.23
CA SER A 142 -5.01 -20.13 -4.31
C SER A 142 -4.86 -18.65 -4.72
N GLU A 143 -3.65 -18.27 -5.11
CA GLU A 143 -3.30 -16.89 -5.46
C GLU A 143 -4.13 -16.37 -6.65
N PRO A 144 -4.87 -15.26 -6.52
CA PRO A 144 -5.60 -14.63 -7.62
C PRO A 144 -4.70 -14.29 -8.82
N MET A 145 -3.43 -13.94 -8.54
CA MET A 145 -2.43 -13.62 -9.56
C MET A 145 -2.05 -14.80 -10.45
N ASP A 146 -2.19 -16.04 -9.96
CA ASP A 146 -1.95 -17.25 -10.76
C ASP A 146 -3.20 -17.64 -11.60
N ARG A 147 -4.34 -16.95 -11.38
CA ARG A 147 -5.65 -17.13 -12.07
C ARG A 147 -6.05 -15.91 -12.93
N PHE A 148 -5.06 -15.09 -13.28
CA PHE A 148 -5.22 -13.83 -13.98
C PHE A 148 -5.59 -13.99 -15.47
N CYS A 149 -6.50 -13.12 -15.92
CA CYS A 149 -6.92 -12.92 -17.30
C CYS A 149 -6.97 -11.42 -17.64
N TYR A 150 -6.89 -11.12 -18.92
CA TYR A 150 -7.22 -9.81 -19.49
C TYR A 150 -7.93 -9.98 -20.83
N ALA A 151 -8.69 -8.97 -21.20
CA ALA A 151 -9.13 -8.75 -22.56
C ALA A 151 -8.90 -7.28 -22.93
N ALA A 152 -8.30 -7.01 -24.09
CA ALA A 152 -7.99 -5.67 -24.57
C ALA A 152 -8.55 -5.46 -25.98
N ARG A 153 -9.10 -4.29 -26.27
CA ARG A 153 -9.50 -3.89 -27.63
C ARG A 153 -8.40 -3.04 -28.25
N MET A 154 -8.10 -3.33 -29.52
CA MET A 154 -6.96 -2.77 -30.24
C MET A 154 -7.41 -2.24 -31.59
N ASN A 155 -7.00 -1.04 -31.96
CA ASN A 155 -7.39 -0.42 -33.21
C ASN A 155 -6.76 -1.11 -34.44
N ASP A 156 -5.61 -1.75 -34.26
CA ASP A 156 -4.83 -2.37 -35.33
C ASP A 156 -4.49 -3.84 -34.99
N GLY A 157 -5.12 -4.77 -35.70
CA GLY A 157 -4.86 -6.21 -35.56
C GLY A 157 -3.52 -6.67 -36.13
N ALA A 158 -2.91 -5.91 -37.05
CA ALA A 158 -1.59 -6.21 -37.58
C ALA A 158 -0.51 -5.93 -36.52
N LEU A 159 -0.65 -4.86 -35.72
CA LEU A 159 0.22 -4.59 -34.57
C LEU A 159 0.13 -5.71 -33.51
N VAL A 160 -1.09 -6.17 -33.19
CA VAL A 160 -1.29 -7.29 -32.26
C VAL A 160 -0.63 -8.56 -32.79
N THR A 161 -0.81 -8.86 -34.07
CA THR A 161 -0.21 -10.03 -34.71
C THR A 161 1.33 -9.97 -34.66
N LYS A 162 1.91 -8.82 -35.01
CA LYS A 162 3.36 -8.57 -34.94
C LYS A 162 3.91 -8.68 -33.51
N ALA A 163 3.15 -8.25 -32.51
CA ALA A 163 3.52 -8.38 -31.11
C ALA A 163 3.48 -9.84 -30.62
N LEU A 164 2.46 -10.61 -31.01
CA LEU A 164 2.38 -12.04 -30.73
C LEU A 164 3.52 -12.83 -31.39
N ASP A 165 3.88 -12.49 -32.62
CA ASP A 165 5.02 -13.10 -33.32
C ASP A 165 6.36 -12.77 -32.62
N ALA A 166 6.56 -11.52 -32.21
CA ALA A 166 7.75 -11.10 -31.45
C ALA A 166 7.85 -11.78 -30.06
N LEU A 167 6.71 -12.14 -29.44
CA LEU A 167 6.65 -12.92 -28.19
C LEU A 167 6.84 -14.44 -28.41
N GLY A 168 6.99 -14.91 -29.65
CA GLY A 168 7.07 -16.34 -29.97
C GLY A 168 5.77 -17.08 -29.69
N ALA A 169 4.60 -16.44 -29.92
CA ALA A 169 3.30 -17.05 -29.71
C ALA A 169 3.05 -18.18 -30.72
N GLU A 170 2.83 -19.40 -30.20
CA GLU A 170 2.42 -20.57 -30.97
C GLU A 170 0.96 -20.41 -31.38
N LYS A 171 0.72 -19.83 -32.57
CA LYS A 171 -0.62 -19.66 -33.17
C LYS A 171 -1.26 -21.03 -33.41
N LYS A 172 -2.54 -21.14 -33.05
CA LYS A 172 -3.42 -22.30 -33.23
C LYS A 172 -4.58 -21.91 -34.16
N GLU A 173 -5.44 -22.88 -34.45
CA GLU A 173 -6.65 -22.63 -35.24
C GLU A 173 -7.53 -21.55 -34.60
N ARG A 174 -8.29 -20.84 -35.45
CA ARG A 174 -9.35 -19.89 -35.04
C ARG A 174 -8.84 -18.74 -34.13
N GLY A 175 -7.60 -18.31 -34.33
CA GLY A 175 -7.01 -17.16 -33.64
C GLY A 175 -6.52 -17.44 -32.21
N LEU A 176 -6.66 -18.68 -31.72
CA LEU A 176 -6.08 -19.12 -30.44
C LEU A 176 -4.55 -19.10 -30.50
N PHE A 177 -3.88 -18.89 -29.37
CA PHE A 177 -2.42 -18.96 -29.28
C PHE A 177 -1.92 -19.38 -27.88
N VAL A 178 -0.67 -19.83 -27.81
CA VAL A 178 0.04 -20.12 -26.55
C VAL A 178 1.42 -19.46 -26.58
N VAL A 179 1.76 -18.67 -25.56
CA VAL A 179 3.11 -18.13 -25.39
C VAL A 179 3.90 -19.04 -24.46
N ARG A 180 5.11 -19.41 -24.87
CA ARG A 180 6.05 -20.24 -24.10
C ARG A 180 7.26 -19.40 -23.69
N SER A 181 7.73 -19.59 -22.46
CA SER A 181 9.03 -19.05 -22.05
C SER A 181 10.18 -19.75 -22.79
N PRO A 182 11.41 -19.20 -22.81
CA PRO A 182 12.59 -19.86 -23.39
C PRO A 182 12.92 -21.26 -22.80
N LYS A 183 12.28 -21.64 -21.68
CA LYS A 183 12.38 -22.98 -21.07
C LYS A 183 11.22 -23.91 -21.48
N GLY A 184 10.48 -23.60 -22.54
CA GLY A 184 9.34 -24.37 -23.05
C GLY A 184 8.06 -24.29 -22.21
N LEU A 185 8.15 -23.83 -20.96
CA LEU A 185 7.01 -23.67 -20.05
C LEU A 185 6.01 -22.65 -20.61
N GLU A 186 4.75 -23.06 -20.70
CA GLU A 186 3.61 -22.19 -21.04
C GLU A 186 3.51 -21.06 -20.00
N VAL A 187 3.29 -19.84 -20.48
CA VAL A 187 3.17 -18.63 -19.65
C VAL A 187 1.89 -17.84 -19.91
N MET A 188 1.23 -18.05 -21.05
CA MET A 188 -0.05 -17.44 -21.39
C MET A 188 -0.76 -18.26 -22.48
N HIS A 189 -2.07 -18.40 -22.35
CA HIS A 189 -2.99 -18.86 -23.39
C HIS A 189 -3.86 -17.68 -23.80
N GLY A 190 -4.25 -17.56 -25.06
CA GLY A 190 -5.16 -16.50 -25.48
C GLY A 190 -5.83 -16.73 -26.82
N ALA A 191 -6.62 -15.75 -27.25
CA ALA A 191 -7.12 -15.64 -28.62
C ALA A 191 -7.07 -14.19 -29.10
N TRP A 192 -6.78 -14.01 -30.39
CA TRP A 192 -7.08 -12.80 -31.13
C TRP A 192 -8.42 -12.98 -31.85
N ILE A 193 -9.40 -12.14 -31.53
CA ILE A 193 -10.74 -12.16 -32.11
C ILE A 193 -10.84 -10.97 -33.06
N GLU A 194 -10.52 -11.21 -34.34
CA GLU A 194 -10.41 -10.16 -35.35
C GLU A 194 -11.70 -9.36 -35.53
N GLY A 195 -12.86 -10.02 -35.56
CA GLY A 195 -14.17 -9.36 -35.77
C GLY A 195 -14.62 -8.42 -34.64
N SER A 196 -14.12 -8.61 -33.42
CA SER A 196 -14.33 -7.68 -32.28
C SER A 196 -13.08 -6.85 -31.93
N ARG A 197 -12.00 -7.04 -32.69
CA ARG A 197 -10.66 -6.46 -32.48
C ARG A 197 -10.16 -6.67 -31.04
N ALA A 198 -10.50 -7.81 -30.44
CA ALA A 198 -10.24 -8.13 -29.04
C ALA A 198 -9.13 -9.17 -28.88
N LEU A 199 -8.10 -8.84 -28.10
CA LEU A 199 -7.07 -9.75 -27.62
C LEU A 199 -7.47 -10.23 -26.22
N VAL A 200 -7.71 -11.53 -26.04
CA VAL A 200 -8.00 -12.15 -24.74
C VAL A 200 -6.83 -13.04 -24.34
N GLY A 201 -6.34 -12.91 -23.11
CA GLY A 201 -5.20 -13.69 -22.60
C GLY A 201 -5.35 -14.05 -21.13
N CYS A 202 -5.00 -15.29 -20.77
CA CYS A 202 -5.05 -15.82 -19.41
C CYS A 202 -3.80 -16.65 -19.11
N LEU A 203 -3.39 -16.71 -17.83
CA LEU A 203 -2.26 -17.54 -17.42
C LEU A 203 -2.55 -19.05 -17.47
N GLN A 204 -3.82 -19.44 -17.40
CA GLN A 204 -4.28 -20.83 -17.45
C GLN A 204 -5.32 -20.99 -18.55
N LYS A 205 -5.33 -22.18 -19.18
CA LYS A 205 -6.24 -22.52 -20.27
C LYS A 205 -7.70 -22.58 -19.80
N GLU A 206 -7.93 -22.99 -18.57
CA GLU A 206 -9.24 -23.14 -17.94
C GLU A 206 -9.91 -21.78 -17.82
N ASN A 207 -9.20 -20.77 -17.30
CA ASN A 207 -9.74 -19.41 -17.16
C ASN A 207 -10.05 -18.77 -18.53
N LEU A 208 -9.29 -19.09 -19.58
CA LEU A 208 -9.59 -18.66 -20.96
C LEU A 208 -10.88 -19.32 -21.50
N ARG A 209 -11.07 -20.63 -21.24
CA ARG A 209 -12.33 -21.32 -21.57
C ARG A 209 -13.49 -20.65 -20.86
N ASP A 210 -13.37 -20.42 -19.56
CA ASP A 210 -14.45 -19.91 -18.73
C ASP A 210 -14.82 -18.48 -19.16
N ALA A 211 -13.84 -17.63 -19.51
CA ALA A 211 -14.07 -16.31 -20.11
C ALA A 211 -14.85 -16.37 -21.44
N PHE A 212 -14.58 -17.36 -22.30
CA PHE A 212 -15.34 -17.56 -23.54
C PHE A 212 -16.71 -18.18 -23.30
N GLU A 213 -16.92 -19.03 -22.30
CA GLU A 213 -18.26 -19.49 -21.91
C GLU A 213 -19.15 -18.31 -21.48
N VAL A 214 -18.60 -17.32 -20.77
CA VAL A 214 -19.29 -16.04 -20.49
C VAL A 214 -19.55 -15.26 -21.78
N GLY A 215 -18.55 -15.14 -22.66
CA GLY A 215 -18.67 -14.46 -23.96
C GLY A 215 -19.73 -15.05 -24.91
N HIS A 216 -20.08 -16.34 -24.75
CA HIS A 216 -21.18 -16.99 -25.47
C HIS A 216 -22.53 -16.91 -24.76
N GLY A 217 -22.62 -16.26 -23.60
CA GLY A 217 -23.82 -16.22 -22.77
C GLY A 217 -24.16 -17.55 -22.10
N ARG A 218 -23.24 -18.52 -22.07
CA ARG A 218 -23.41 -19.82 -21.40
C ARG A 218 -23.13 -19.75 -19.91
N ALA A 219 -22.29 -18.80 -19.50
CA ALA A 219 -22.03 -18.43 -18.11
C ALA A 219 -22.40 -16.96 -17.86
N PRO A 220 -22.79 -16.58 -16.63
CA PRO A 220 -23.17 -15.20 -16.32
C PRO A 220 -21.96 -14.27 -16.22
N SER A 221 -22.11 -13.02 -16.69
CA SER A 221 -21.05 -12.01 -16.68
C SER A 221 -21.05 -11.13 -15.42
N VAL A 222 -19.96 -10.37 -15.23
CA VAL A 222 -19.85 -9.34 -14.18
C VAL A 222 -20.92 -8.24 -14.30
N GLU A 223 -21.57 -8.09 -15.45
CA GLU A 223 -22.68 -7.13 -15.64
C GLU A 223 -23.90 -7.43 -14.72
N GLY A 224 -23.99 -8.67 -14.22
CA GLY A 224 -24.94 -9.12 -13.19
C GLY A 224 -24.32 -9.33 -11.79
N SER A 225 -23.09 -8.87 -11.56
CA SER A 225 -22.39 -8.98 -10.28
C SER A 225 -22.57 -7.72 -9.42
N ALA A 226 -22.55 -7.88 -8.09
CA ALA A 226 -22.57 -6.78 -7.13
C ALA A 226 -21.22 -6.01 -7.06
N LEU A 227 -20.18 -6.50 -7.74
CA LEU A 227 -18.91 -5.79 -7.93
C LEU A 227 -18.99 -4.67 -8.96
N LEU A 228 -19.88 -4.77 -9.95
CA LEU A 228 -20.01 -3.74 -10.98
C LEU A 228 -20.94 -2.62 -10.51
N VAL A 229 -20.36 -1.45 -10.27
CA VAL A 229 -21.10 -0.20 -10.14
C VAL A 229 -21.48 0.27 -11.55
N LYS A 230 -22.74 0.07 -11.94
CA LYS A 230 -23.19 0.25 -13.34
C LYS A 230 -23.02 1.68 -13.84
N GLU A 231 -23.24 2.67 -12.98
CA GLU A 231 -23.02 4.08 -13.31
C GLU A 231 -21.54 4.46 -13.51
N ARG A 232 -20.60 3.54 -13.21
CA ARG A 232 -19.15 3.67 -13.40
C ARG A 232 -18.56 2.73 -14.45
N ALA A 233 -19.38 1.97 -15.18
CA ALA A 233 -18.88 0.97 -16.13
C ALA A 233 -18.03 1.55 -17.28
N GLY A 234 -18.17 2.85 -17.57
CA GLY A 234 -17.35 3.58 -18.56
C GLY A 234 -16.12 4.30 -17.99
N ASP A 235 -15.95 4.33 -16.66
CA ASP A 235 -14.81 4.96 -15.97
C ASP A 235 -13.66 3.94 -15.78
N PRO A 236 -12.40 4.38 -15.61
CA PRO A 236 -11.34 3.52 -15.10
C PRO A 236 -11.70 3.09 -13.67
N PHE A 237 -11.81 1.79 -13.41
CA PHE A 237 -12.15 1.28 -12.07
C PHE A 237 -11.41 0.00 -11.71
N ILE A 238 -11.35 -0.30 -10.41
CA ILE A 238 -10.94 -1.58 -9.83
C ILE A 238 -12.02 -2.00 -8.83
N ALA A 239 -12.56 -3.21 -9.00
CA ALA A 239 -13.50 -3.86 -8.10
C ALA A 239 -12.87 -5.17 -7.59
N VAL A 240 -13.02 -5.47 -6.30
CA VAL A 240 -12.44 -6.64 -5.63
C VAL A 240 -13.48 -7.24 -4.68
N ASP A 241 -13.76 -8.53 -4.79
CA ASP A 241 -14.45 -9.31 -3.76
C ASP A 241 -13.43 -9.74 -2.70
N LEU A 242 -13.52 -9.12 -1.52
CA LEU A 242 -12.58 -9.36 -0.42
C LEU A 242 -12.83 -10.72 0.25
N HIS A 243 -14.05 -11.27 0.17
CA HIS A 243 -14.36 -12.62 0.63
C HIS A 243 -13.69 -13.66 -0.28
N GLY A 244 -13.92 -13.56 -1.59
CA GLY A 244 -13.29 -14.42 -2.59
C GLY A 244 -11.77 -14.30 -2.64
N LEU A 245 -11.21 -13.11 -2.42
CA LEU A 245 -9.76 -12.88 -2.29
C LEU A 245 -9.18 -13.51 -1.00
N GLY A 246 -9.95 -13.49 0.10
CA GLY A 246 -9.57 -14.03 1.40
C GLY A 246 -9.77 -15.55 1.55
N ALA A 247 -10.30 -16.23 0.54
CA ALA A 247 -10.60 -17.66 0.57
C ALA A 247 -9.35 -18.50 0.95
N GLY A 248 -9.47 -19.31 2.00
CA GLY A 248 -8.36 -20.11 2.54
C GLY A 248 -7.52 -19.43 3.63
N THR A 249 -7.78 -18.16 3.96
CA THR A 249 -7.25 -17.55 5.20
C THR A 249 -8.00 -18.08 6.44
N LYS A 250 -7.42 -17.89 7.63
CA LYS A 250 -8.04 -18.33 8.91
C LYS A 250 -9.31 -17.57 9.28
N SER A 251 -9.47 -16.35 8.75
CA SER A 251 -10.56 -15.43 9.08
C SER A 251 -10.85 -14.54 7.86
N PRO A 252 -11.42 -15.11 6.78
CA PRO A 252 -11.78 -14.33 5.61
C PRO A 252 -12.85 -13.28 5.96
N PRO A 253 -12.92 -12.15 5.25
CA PRO A 253 -14.08 -11.27 5.27
C PRO A 253 -15.36 -12.04 4.95
N GLU A 254 -16.51 -11.63 5.47
CA GLU A 254 -17.80 -12.27 5.17
C GLU A 254 -18.28 -12.01 3.72
N PRO A 255 -19.14 -12.88 3.17
CA PRO A 255 -19.79 -12.66 1.88
C PRO A 255 -20.44 -11.28 1.75
N GLY A 256 -20.19 -10.64 0.61
CA GLY A 256 -20.57 -9.25 0.31
C GLY A 256 -19.47 -8.23 0.59
N SER A 257 -18.37 -8.62 1.24
CA SER A 257 -17.23 -7.73 1.47
C SER A 257 -16.54 -7.39 0.14
N ARG A 258 -16.43 -6.10 -0.19
CA ARG A 258 -15.93 -5.61 -1.47
C ARG A 258 -15.16 -4.31 -1.34
N LEU A 259 -14.21 -4.09 -2.23
CA LEU A 259 -13.58 -2.79 -2.49
C LEU A 259 -13.89 -2.40 -3.94
N PHE A 260 -14.31 -1.16 -4.15
CA PHE A 260 -14.47 -0.54 -5.45
C PHE A 260 -13.73 0.80 -5.44
N VAL A 261 -12.99 1.11 -6.50
CA VAL A 261 -12.26 2.37 -6.68
C VAL A 261 -12.41 2.77 -8.14
N ALA A 262 -12.95 3.96 -8.43
CA ALA A 262 -13.01 4.51 -9.78
C ALA A 262 -12.40 5.91 -9.88
N LEU A 263 -11.78 6.20 -11.04
CA LEU A 263 -11.37 7.53 -11.47
C LEU A 263 -12.53 8.16 -12.24
N VAL A 264 -13.22 9.12 -11.64
CA VAL A 264 -14.41 9.72 -12.26
C VAL A 264 -14.01 10.91 -13.11
N GLY A 265 -14.38 10.91 -14.40
CA GLY A 265 -14.21 12.09 -15.25
C GLY A 265 -15.07 13.27 -14.75
N GLN A 266 -14.43 14.38 -14.40
CA GLN A 266 -15.08 15.63 -13.98
C GLN A 266 -14.63 16.80 -14.87
N SER A 267 -15.39 17.90 -14.88
CA SER A 267 -15.06 19.09 -15.68
C SER A 267 -13.73 19.77 -15.32
N GLN A 268 -13.14 19.43 -14.16
CA GLN A 268 -11.88 20.00 -13.67
C GLN A 268 -10.77 18.95 -13.45
N GLY A 269 -10.96 17.70 -13.87
CA GLY A 269 -9.94 16.65 -13.73
C GLY A 269 -10.53 15.26 -13.50
N LEU A 270 -9.78 14.42 -12.79
CA LEU A 270 -10.21 13.09 -12.35
C LEU A 270 -10.52 13.13 -10.85
N GLY A 271 -11.76 12.80 -10.49
CA GLY A 271 -12.20 12.60 -9.12
C GLY A 271 -12.11 11.13 -8.68
N LEU A 272 -12.33 10.87 -7.39
CA LEU A 272 -12.35 9.53 -6.79
C LEU A 272 -13.79 9.12 -6.50
N ASP A 273 -14.11 7.86 -6.78
CA ASP A 273 -15.26 7.16 -6.19
C ASP A 273 -14.73 5.85 -5.59
N LEU A 274 -14.31 5.91 -4.33
CA LEU A 274 -13.97 4.74 -3.54
C LEU A 274 -15.21 4.30 -2.77
N ARG A 275 -15.55 3.02 -2.82
CA ARG A 275 -16.60 2.39 -2.02
C ARG A 275 -16.02 1.13 -1.39
N PHE A 276 -16.19 0.97 -0.09
CA PHE A 276 -15.71 -0.18 0.65
C PHE A 276 -16.85 -0.74 1.52
N SER A 277 -17.02 -2.05 1.47
CA SER A 277 -17.89 -2.81 2.36
C SER A 277 -17.04 -3.92 2.96
N GLY A 278 -16.83 -3.94 4.27
CA GLY A 278 -16.12 -4.99 4.99
C GLY A 278 -17.03 -5.58 6.05
N TYR A 279 -17.30 -6.88 5.98
CA TYR A 279 -18.22 -7.58 6.87
C TYR A 279 -17.51 -8.68 7.66
N GLY A 280 -17.99 -8.94 8.87
CA GLY A 280 -17.41 -9.92 9.80
C GLY A 280 -16.54 -9.30 10.90
N PRO A 281 -15.98 -10.12 11.81
CA PRO A 281 -15.51 -9.68 13.13
C PRO A 281 -14.33 -8.71 13.11
N GLY A 282 -13.59 -8.62 12.00
CA GLY A 282 -12.48 -7.66 11.86
C GLY A 282 -12.94 -6.24 11.47
N PHE A 283 -14.18 -6.05 11.00
CA PHE A 283 -14.65 -4.79 10.44
C PHE A 283 -15.65 -4.10 11.39
N PRO A 284 -15.36 -2.88 11.86
CA PRO A 284 -16.16 -2.25 12.89
C PRO A 284 -17.37 -1.55 12.27
N ALA A 285 -18.56 -1.76 12.84
CA ALA A 285 -19.83 -1.16 12.44
C ALA A 285 -19.93 0.36 12.74
N LEU A 286 -18.90 1.15 12.42
CA LEU A 286 -18.77 2.55 12.83
C LEU A 286 -19.92 3.43 12.35
N GLY A 287 -20.54 3.10 11.20
CA GLY A 287 -21.71 3.82 10.69
C GLY A 287 -23.00 3.62 11.48
N SER A 288 -23.08 2.66 12.42
CA SER A 288 -24.23 2.51 13.34
C SER A 288 -24.06 3.27 14.66
N VAL A 289 -22.90 3.92 14.88
CA VAL A 289 -22.57 4.66 16.10
C VAL A 289 -22.09 6.10 15.86
N LEU A 290 -21.66 6.44 14.64
CA LEU A 290 -21.25 7.78 14.23
C LEU A 290 -22.10 8.31 13.08
N ASP A 291 -22.53 9.56 13.20
CA ASP A 291 -23.16 10.34 12.13
C ASP A 291 -22.12 11.25 11.43
N ALA A 292 -22.45 11.74 10.25
CA ALA A 292 -21.64 12.71 9.52
C ALA A 292 -21.74 14.11 10.15
N ALA A 293 -20.61 14.81 10.30
CA ALA A 293 -20.55 16.18 10.84
C ALA A 293 -20.29 17.22 9.71
N PRO A 294 -20.74 18.47 9.86
CA PRO A 294 -20.58 19.53 8.84
C PRO A 294 -19.14 20.06 8.66
N GLN A 295 -18.17 19.57 9.43
CA GLN A 295 -16.75 19.94 9.37
C GLN A 295 -16.52 21.48 9.46
N VAL A 296 -17.02 22.09 10.54
CA VAL A 296 -17.02 23.55 10.78
C VAL A 296 -15.78 24.08 11.49
N LEU A 297 -14.91 23.22 12.02
CA LEU A 297 -13.60 23.61 12.55
C LEU A 297 -12.54 23.65 11.45
N MET A 298 -12.61 22.78 10.43
CA MET A 298 -11.61 22.78 9.34
C MET A 298 -11.44 24.15 8.64
N PRO A 299 -12.50 24.89 8.25
CA PRO A 299 -12.36 26.22 7.67
C PRO A 299 -11.73 27.26 8.61
N LYS A 300 -11.66 26.99 9.92
CA LYS A 300 -11.07 27.86 10.97
C LYS A 300 -9.59 27.58 11.24
N LEU A 301 -9.03 26.51 10.66
CA LEU A 301 -7.58 26.27 10.69
C LEU A 301 -6.83 27.46 10.09
N PRO A 302 -5.71 27.92 10.68
CA PRO A 302 -4.84 28.92 10.07
C PRO A 302 -4.46 28.60 8.62
N GLU A 303 -4.33 29.63 7.79
CA GLU A 303 -3.73 29.48 6.46
C GLU A 303 -2.28 28.97 6.58
N GLY A 304 -1.88 28.09 5.65
CA GLY A 304 -0.58 27.43 5.63
C GLY A 304 -0.58 25.96 6.08
N ALA A 305 -1.75 25.37 6.36
CA ALA A 305 -1.87 23.94 6.56
C ALA A 305 -1.58 23.19 5.24
N LEU A 306 -0.56 22.35 5.24
CA LEU A 306 -0.15 21.51 4.11
C LEU A 306 -1.17 20.39 3.83
N ALA A 307 -1.77 19.88 4.91
CA ALA A 307 -2.92 19.00 4.87
C ALA A 307 -3.82 19.27 6.08
N ALA A 308 -5.11 18.98 5.95
CA ALA A 308 -6.08 19.03 7.03
C ALA A 308 -6.97 17.78 7.04
N ILE A 309 -7.28 17.26 8.23
CA ILE A 309 -8.06 16.05 8.46
C ILE A 309 -9.18 16.40 9.45
N GLY A 310 -10.41 16.52 8.97
CA GLY A 310 -11.61 16.63 9.79
C GLY A 310 -12.17 15.24 10.05
N LEU A 311 -12.61 14.97 11.27
CA LEU A 311 -13.20 13.72 11.72
C LEU A 311 -14.50 14.04 12.48
N SER A 312 -15.59 13.39 12.09
CA SER A 312 -16.82 13.43 12.88
C SER A 312 -16.64 12.65 14.16
N MET A 313 -16.95 13.31 15.28
CA MET A 313 -17.22 12.68 16.56
C MET A 313 -18.72 12.79 16.91
N GLN A 314 -19.57 13.11 15.93
CA GLN A 314 -21.01 13.16 16.13
C GLN A 314 -21.52 11.75 16.35
N ARG A 315 -22.09 11.48 17.54
CA ARG A 315 -22.72 10.20 17.86
C ARG A 315 -24.05 10.10 17.13
N SER A 316 -24.38 8.91 16.64
CA SER A 316 -25.74 8.60 16.15
C SER A 316 -26.76 8.69 17.29
N SER A 317 -28.03 8.93 16.93
CA SER A 317 -29.11 9.13 17.91
C SER A 317 -29.17 8.01 18.95
N GLY A 318 -29.01 8.36 20.24
CA GLY A 318 -29.02 7.42 21.35
C GLY A 318 -27.70 6.68 21.63
N LYS A 319 -26.62 7.01 20.90
CA LYS A 319 -25.28 6.41 21.07
C LYS A 319 -24.36 7.32 21.89
N THR A 320 -23.36 6.70 22.51
CA THR A 320 -22.36 7.33 23.39
C THR A 320 -20.94 7.10 22.88
N VAL A 321 -19.97 7.82 23.43
CA VAL A 321 -18.54 7.49 23.26
C VAL A 321 -18.22 6.05 23.69
N GLU A 322 -18.93 5.45 24.67
CA GLU A 322 -18.69 4.05 25.04
C GLU A 322 -19.09 3.08 23.92
N ASP A 323 -20.23 3.31 23.25
CA ASP A 323 -20.63 2.54 22.05
C ASP A 323 -19.58 2.65 20.92
N VAL A 324 -19.10 3.87 20.66
CA VAL A 324 -18.08 4.12 19.62
C VAL A 324 -16.77 3.40 19.95
N LEU A 325 -16.34 3.43 21.22
CA LEU A 325 -15.13 2.75 21.68
C LEU A 325 -15.26 1.22 21.68
N GLU A 326 -16.44 0.69 21.97
CA GLU A 326 -16.70 -0.75 21.87
C GLU A 326 -16.62 -1.22 20.41
N VAL A 327 -17.32 -0.53 19.51
CA VAL A 327 -17.33 -0.85 18.08
C VAL A 327 -15.94 -0.71 17.47
N ALA A 328 -15.21 0.38 17.74
CA ALA A 328 -13.83 0.55 17.28
C ALA A 328 -12.85 -0.44 17.92
N GLY A 329 -13.05 -0.77 19.20
CA GLY A 329 -12.20 -1.67 19.96
C GLY A 329 -12.13 -3.07 19.34
N ARG A 330 -13.25 -3.60 18.82
CA ARG A 330 -13.31 -4.91 18.15
C ARG A 330 -12.26 -5.10 17.04
N SER A 331 -11.86 -4.02 16.36
CA SER A 331 -10.83 -4.05 15.30
C SER A 331 -9.41 -3.68 15.75
N ILE A 332 -9.24 -3.03 16.90
CA ILE A 332 -7.92 -2.63 17.44
C ILE A 332 -7.42 -3.70 18.42
N SER A 333 -8.17 -3.92 19.49
CA SER A 333 -8.01 -5.03 20.43
C SER A 333 -9.27 -5.14 21.31
N PRO A 334 -9.71 -6.35 21.69
CA PRO A 334 -10.90 -6.54 22.54
C PRO A 334 -10.87 -5.71 23.83
N ASP A 335 -9.68 -5.45 24.37
CA ASP A 335 -9.47 -4.72 25.62
C ASP A 335 -9.31 -3.20 25.45
N PHE A 336 -9.33 -2.65 24.22
CA PHE A 336 -9.02 -1.23 23.96
C PHE A 336 -9.91 -0.28 24.77
N ALA A 337 -11.23 -0.51 24.76
CA ALA A 337 -12.19 0.30 25.53
C ALA A 337 -11.92 0.23 27.04
N GLN A 338 -11.61 -0.96 27.58
CA GLN A 338 -11.26 -1.13 29.00
C GLN A 338 -9.90 -0.52 29.36
N MET A 339 -8.93 -0.54 28.45
CA MET A 339 -7.64 0.11 28.63
C MET A 339 -7.81 1.64 28.67
N LEU A 340 -8.60 2.22 27.75
CA LEU A 340 -8.88 3.65 27.75
C LEU A 340 -9.70 4.07 28.97
N LYS A 341 -10.73 3.31 29.35
CA LYS A 341 -11.55 3.55 30.57
C LYS A 341 -10.70 3.53 31.84
N ARG A 342 -9.76 2.58 31.96
CA ARG A 342 -8.76 2.56 33.06
C ARG A 342 -7.78 3.74 32.97
N GLY A 343 -7.30 4.09 31.79
CA GLY A 343 -6.40 5.22 31.57
C GLY A 343 -7.02 6.56 31.99
N LEU A 344 -8.25 6.82 31.57
CA LEU A 344 -9.04 8.00 31.96
C LEU A 344 -9.36 7.99 33.46
N GLY A 345 -9.78 6.85 34.01
CA GLY A 345 -10.04 6.71 35.45
C GLY A 345 -8.80 6.99 36.32
N ASN A 346 -7.62 6.54 35.89
CA ASN A 346 -6.35 6.79 36.58
C ASN A 346 -5.95 8.28 36.63
N ILE A 347 -6.50 9.11 35.74
CA ILE A 347 -6.32 10.58 35.73
C ILE A 347 -7.58 11.32 36.19
N GLY A 348 -8.51 10.64 36.86
CA GLY A 348 -9.72 11.25 37.44
C GLY A 348 -10.73 11.77 36.40
N ILE A 349 -10.75 11.19 35.20
CA ILE A 349 -11.71 11.52 34.14
C ILE A 349 -12.67 10.34 33.97
N GLU A 350 -13.95 10.59 34.22
CA GLU A 350 -15.01 9.63 33.88
C GLU A 350 -15.40 9.75 32.41
N LEU A 351 -15.74 8.61 31.79
CA LEU A 351 -16.16 8.57 30.39
C LEU A 351 -17.44 9.38 30.13
N ALA A 352 -18.32 9.49 31.15
CA ALA A 352 -19.53 10.30 31.11
C ALA A 352 -19.25 11.81 31.13
N ASP A 353 -18.23 12.27 31.86
CA ASP A 353 -17.78 13.68 31.80
C ASP A 353 -17.16 13.98 30.43
N PHE A 354 -16.36 13.05 29.90
CA PHE A 354 -15.77 13.18 28.56
C PHE A 354 -16.84 13.23 27.46
N GLU A 355 -17.86 12.38 27.52
CA GLU A 355 -19.05 12.41 26.63
C GLU A 355 -19.81 13.74 26.71
N LYS A 356 -19.91 14.35 27.90
CA LYS A 356 -20.52 15.69 28.08
C LYS A 356 -19.65 16.81 27.51
N ALA A 357 -18.34 16.75 27.70
CA ALA A 357 -17.42 17.74 27.16
C ALA A 357 -17.33 17.68 25.62
N LEU A 358 -17.26 16.47 25.05
CA LEU A 358 -16.94 16.23 23.64
C LEU A 358 -18.07 16.67 22.68
N GLY A 359 -17.72 17.58 21.76
CA GLY A 359 -18.55 18.02 20.64
C GLY A 359 -18.63 16.99 19.50
N GLY A 360 -19.04 17.44 18.32
CA GLY A 360 -19.28 16.57 17.15
C GLY A 360 -18.12 16.47 16.15
N GLU A 361 -16.97 17.11 16.39
CA GLU A 361 -15.89 17.24 15.40
C GLU A 361 -14.51 17.28 16.06
N ILE A 362 -13.52 16.67 15.41
CA ILE A 362 -12.09 16.89 15.63
C ILE A 362 -11.47 17.28 14.30
N VAL A 363 -10.56 18.26 14.27
CA VAL A 363 -9.75 18.56 13.08
C VAL A 363 -8.27 18.55 13.41
N VAL A 364 -7.45 17.99 12.52
CA VAL A 364 -5.98 18.04 12.56
C VAL A 364 -5.48 18.82 11.36
N GLY A 365 -4.73 19.91 11.57
CA GLY A 365 -3.97 20.59 10.51
C GLY A 365 -2.48 20.26 10.64
N LEU A 366 -1.82 19.93 9.53
CA LEU A 366 -0.37 19.72 9.45
C LEU A 366 0.31 20.97 8.88
N TYR A 367 1.31 21.48 9.59
CA TYR A 367 2.04 22.71 9.28
C TYR A 367 3.54 22.43 9.22
N ARG A 368 4.28 23.34 8.59
CA ARG A 368 5.75 23.30 8.50
C ARG A 368 6.31 24.71 8.63
N ASP A 369 7.57 24.84 9.07
CA ASP A 369 8.25 26.14 9.00
C ASP A 369 8.47 26.56 7.53
N PRO A 370 7.83 27.64 7.03
CA PRO A 370 7.94 28.05 5.63
C PRO A 370 9.35 28.53 5.25
N LYS A 371 10.25 28.70 6.23
CA LYS A 371 11.64 29.13 6.00
C LYS A 371 12.60 27.99 5.69
N ARG A 372 12.19 26.72 5.79
CA ARG A 372 13.07 25.57 5.51
C ARG A 372 12.70 24.94 4.15
N PRO A 373 13.65 24.79 3.21
CA PRO A 373 13.40 24.06 1.97
C PRO A 373 13.08 22.60 2.28
N PHE A 374 12.31 21.94 1.43
CA PHE A 374 12.03 20.51 1.61
C PHE A 374 13.15 19.71 0.94
N SER A 375 13.70 18.74 1.66
CA SER A 375 14.73 17.80 1.17
C SER A 375 14.26 16.39 1.54
N PHE A 376 14.24 15.48 0.56
CA PHE A 376 14.19 14.04 0.82
C PHE A 376 15.60 13.42 0.80
N ASP A 377 16.60 14.16 0.34
CA ASP A 377 17.94 13.65 0.01
C ASP A 377 18.82 13.51 1.27
N ASP A 378 18.60 14.38 2.26
CA ASP A 378 19.26 14.29 3.56
C ASP A 378 18.59 13.22 4.43
N ALA A 379 18.99 11.95 4.24
CA ALA A 379 18.54 10.81 5.04
C ALA A 379 18.76 10.95 6.57
N SER A 380 19.51 11.97 7.02
CA SER A 380 19.71 12.35 8.43
C SER A 380 18.66 13.32 8.99
N ASP A 381 17.99 14.09 8.13
CA ASP A 381 17.06 15.13 8.55
C ASP A 381 15.64 14.58 8.66
N ASP A 382 15.31 14.11 9.86
CA ASP A 382 13.96 13.73 10.25
C ASP A 382 12.95 14.87 9.97
N PRO A 383 12.06 14.73 8.98
CA PRO A 383 11.16 15.81 8.57
C PRO A 383 10.14 16.16 9.66
N ALA A 384 9.93 15.29 10.66
CA ALA A 384 9.08 15.59 11.82
C ALA A 384 9.62 16.77 12.65
N LYS A 385 10.93 17.06 12.61
CA LYS A 385 11.54 18.20 13.32
C LYS A 385 11.09 19.57 12.77
N ASP A 386 10.69 19.63 11.51
CA ASP A 386 10.25 20.86 10.82
C ASP A 386 8.73 21.02 10.81
N MET A 387 8.00 19.95 11.11
CA MET A 387 6.54 19.93 11.06
C MET A 387 5.93 20.16 12.44
N ALA A 388 4.69 20.62 12.45
CA ALA A 388 3.82 20.63 13.61
C ALA A 388 2.42 20.15 13.22
N ALA A 389 1.73 19.51 14.16
CA ALA A 389 0.31 19.22 14.05
C ALA A 389 -0.48 20.12 15.01
N LEU A 390 -1.59 20.67 14.53
CA LEU A 390 -2.59 21.37 15.32
C LEU A 390 -3.84 20.48 15.36
N VAL A 391 -4.12 19.84 16.50
CA VAL A 391 -5.38 19.13 16.74
C VAL A 391 -6.34 20.08 17.44
N VAL A 392 -7.58 20.19 16.95
CA VAL A 392 -8.65 20.94 17.59
C VAL A 392 -9.84 20.02 17.80
N ILE A 393 -10.32 19.93 19.03
CA ILE A 393 -11.44 19.09 19.43
C ILE A 393 -12.61 20.02 19.77
N ALA A 394 -13.74 19.89 19.08
CA ALA A 394 -14.95 20.63 19.44
C ALA A 394 -15.41 20.24 20.85
N THR A 395 -15.88 21.22 21.63
CA THR A 395 -16.54 20.97 22.91
C THR A 395 -17.94 21.57 22.92
N LYS A 396 -18.87 20.92 23.62
CA LYS A 396 -20.29 21.35 23.71
C LYS A 396 -20.67 21.93 25.06
N ASP A 397 -19.92 21.60 26.11
CA ASP A 397 -20.16 22.01 27.49
C ASP A 397 -18.85 22.54 28.09
N ALA A 398 -18.84 23.81 28.48
CA ALA A 398 -17.65 24.51 28.98
C ALA A 398 -17.27 24.09 30.41
N ASP A 399 -18.25 23.72 31.25
CA ASP A 399 -18.02 23.31 32.63
C ASP A 399 -17.50 21.87 32.67
N ALA A 400 -18.06 20.97 31.85
CA ALA A 400 -17.53 19.63 31.63
C ALA A 400 -16.11 19.70 31.04
N GLN A 401 -15.88 20.54 30.02
CA GLN A 401 -14.54 20.77 29.45
C GLN A 401 -13.53 21.22 30.51
N LYS A 402 -13.90 22.19 31.36
CA LYS A 402 -13.06 22.69 32.44
C LYS A 402 -12.77 21.61 33.49
N LYS A 403 -13.78 20.85 33.91
CA LYS A 403 -13.65 19.72 34.84
C LYS A 403 -12.68 18.67 34.29
N THR A 404 -12.87 18.23 33.04
CA THR A 404 -12.00 17.26 32.36
C THR A 404 -10.55 17.76 32.30
N PHE A 405 -10.34 19.05 32.00
CA PHE A 405 -8.99 19.62 31.97
C PHE A 405 -8.36 19.69 33.37
N SER A 406 -9.08 20.14 34.39
CA SER A 406 -8.56 20.18 35.77
C SER A 406 -8.21 18.79 36.30
N SER A 407 -9.00 17.75 36.00
CA SER A 407 -8.63 16.35 36.31
C SER A 407 -7.33 15.94 35.62
N PHE A 408 -7.19 16.22 34.32
CA PHE A 408 -5.95 15.98 33.56
C PHE A 408 -4.74 16.69 34.17
N GLN A 409 -4.88 17.95 34.59
CA GLN A 409 -3.81 18.71 35.26
C GLN A 409 -3.38 18.07 36.59
N VAL A 410 -4.33 17.52 37.37
CA VAL A 410 -4.03 16.81 38.63
C VAL A 410 -3.39 15.43 38.38
N GLY A 411 -3.76 14.75 37.31
CA GLY A 411 -3.18 13.45 36.92
C GLY A 411 -1.73 13.53 36.43
N ILE A 412 -1.29 14.69 35.92
CA ILE A 412 0.10 14.90 35.50
C ILE A 412 0.98 15.21 36.72
N LYS A 413 2.03 14.40 36.90
CA LYS A 413 3.18 14.79 37.75
C LYS A 413 4.06 15.76 36.95
N PRO A 414 4.16 17.04 37.33
CA PRO A 414 4.88 18.03 36.53
C PRO A 414 6.40 17.79 36.58
N ASP A 415 7.03 17.76 35.41
CA ASP A 415 8.50 17.84 35.27
C ASP A 415 8.96 19.31 35.15
N LYS A 416 10.27 19.56 35.27
CA LYS A 416 10.88 20.89 35.04
C LYS A 416 10.66 21.43 33.63
N LYS A 417 10.34 20.56 32.67
CA LYS A 417 9.97 20.90 31.29
C LYS A 417 8.48 21.24 31.11
N ASP A 418 7.68 21.07 32.16
CA ASP A 418 6.25 21.34 32.14
C ASP A 418 5.95 22.77 32.65
N THR A 419 4.95 23.40 32.05
CA THR A 419 4.44 24.71 32.46
C THR A 419 2.92 24.66 32.46
N LEU A 420 2.34 24.89 33.64
CA LEU A 420 0.91 24.98 33.87
C LEU A 420 0.53 26.45 34.09
N ARG A 421 -0.40 27.00 33.31
CA ARG A 421 -0.88 28.39 33.47
C ARG A 421 -2.38 28.49 33.14
N GLY A 422 -3.22 28.43 34.16
CA GLY A 422 -4.68 28.46 34.01
C GLY A 422 -5.15 27.35 33.06
N ASP A 423 -5.85 27.75 32.00
CA ASP A 423 -6.39 26.86 30.96
C ASP A 423 -5.35 26.38 29.93
N THR A 424 -4.04 26.54 30.22
CA THR A 424 -2.94 26.07 29.37
C THR A 424 -2.00 25.09 30.09
N TYR A 425 -1.57 24.07 29.34
CA TYR A 425 -0.50 23.15 29.70
C TYR A 425 0.53 23.13 28.57
N THR A 426 1.82 23.12 28.91
CA THR A 426 2.91 23.03 27.94
C THR A 426 3.98 22.09 28.46
N ARG A 427 4.46 21.17 27.63
CA ARG A 427 5.63 20.33 27.86
C ARG A 427 6.63 20.53 26.73
N ASP A 428 7.83 20.96 27.06
CA ASP A 428 8.98 20.92 26.15
C ASP A 428 9.56 19.49 26.15
N THR A 429 9.88 18.94 24.99
CA THR A 429 10.52 17.61 24.90
C THR A 429 12.03 17.70 25.13
N GLY A 430 12.65 18.84 24.82
CA GLY A 430 14.09 19.07 24.80
C GLY A 430 14.77 18.83 23.44
N ASP A 431 14.05 18.39 22.40
CA ASP A 431 14.58 18.22 21.03
C ASP A 431 14.17 19.36 20.07
N GLY A 432 13.52 20.40 20.60
CA GLY A 432 12.95 21.50 19.83
C GLY A 432 11.47 21.31 19.47
N SER A 433 10.85 20.18 19.82
CA SER A 433 9.40 19.98 19.76
C SER A 433 8.68 20.32 21.07
N ILE A 434 7.35 20.37 21.00
CA ILE A 434 6.46 20.76 22.09
C ILE A 434 5.21 19.89 22.09
N LEU A 435 4.62 19.70 23.28
CA LEU A 435 3.21 19.42 23.49
C LEU A 435 2.60 20.65 24.16
N HIS A 436 1.64 21.31 23.52
CA HIS A 436 0.91 22.45 24.07
C HIS A 436 -0.59 22.16 24.02
N ILE A 437 -1.31 22.42 25.11
CA ILE A 437 -2.76 22.25 25.21
C ILE A 437 -3.34 23.56 25.76
N GLU A 438 -4.33 24.13 25.06
CA GLU A 438 -5.07 25.34 25.46
C GLU A 438 -6.57 25.06 25.36
N MET A 439 -7.30 25.23 26.47
CA MET A 439 -8.75 25.15 26.49
C MET A 439 -9.36 26.50 26.16
N ARG A 440 -10.33 26.54 25.24
CA ARG A 440 -11.08 27.74 24.86
C ARG A 440 -12.59 27.45 24.85
N PRO A 441 -13.45 28.48 24.93
CA PRO A 441 -14.90 28.30 24.79
C PRO A 441 -15.26 27.59 23.49
N GLY A 442 -15.85 26.38 23.62
CA GLY A 442 -16.32 25.57 22.49
C GLY A 442 -15.25 24.72 21.79
N PHE A 443 -13.98 24.73 22.21
CA PHE A 443 -12.97 23.81 21.70
C PHE A 443 -11.71 23.68 22.57
N ALA A 444 -11.07 22.51 22.54
CA ALA A 444 -9.71 22.28 23.03
C ALA A 444 -8.71 22.34 21.87
N VAL A 445 -7.61 23.07 22.02
CA VAL A 445 -6.54 23.22 21.01
C VAL A 445 -5.28 22.51 21.50
N ILE A 446 -4.67 21.68 20.66
CA ILE A 446 -3.45 20.92 20.97
C ILE A 446 -2.42 21.15 19.86
N GLY A 447 -1.27 21.73 20.20
CA GLY A 447 -0.11 21.87 19.32
C GLY A 447 0.93 20.80 19.62
N LEU A 448 1.42 20.12 18.58
CA LEU A 448 2.41 19.04 18.63
C LEU A 448 3.53 19.28 17.62
N GLY A 449 4.74 18.81 17.87
CA GLY A 449 5.87 18.91 16.93
C GLY A 449 6.67 20.20 17.11
N ASN A 450 7.27 20.74 16.06
CA ASN A 450 8.19 21.89 16.11
C ASN A 450 7.63 23.04 16.96
N LYS A 451 8.36 23.42 18.03
CA LYS A 451 7.90 24.37 19.05
C LYS A 451 7.44 25.71 18.48
N LYS A 452 8.14 26.24 17.48
CA LYS A 452 7.81 27.53 16.84
C LYS A 452 6.54 27.42 15.99
N VAL A 453 6.45 26.38 15.15
CA VAL A 453 5.33 26.18 14.23
C VAL A 453 4.05 25.81 14.98
N ALA A 454 4.14 24.91 15.97
CA ALA A 454 3.01 24.48 16.80
C ALA A 454 2.40 25.66 17.59
N LEU A 455 3.23 26.46 18.27
CA LEU A 455 2.76 27.61 19.04
C LEU A 455 2.19 28.73 18.16
N ASP A 456 2.68 28.90 16.94
CA ASP A 456 2.10 29.84 15.97
C ASP A 456 0.71 29.38 15.50
N ALA A 457 0.59 28.12 15.09
CA ALA A 457 -0.68 27.53 14.65
C ALA A 457 -1.75 27.57 15.77
N VAL A 458 -1.39 27.22 17.01
CA VAL A 458 -2.28 27.35 18.19
C VAL A 458 -2.72 28.80 18.38
N ARG A 459 -1.78 29.75 18.34
CA ARG A 459 -2.07 31.18 18.56
C ARG A 459 -3.00 31.75 17.50
N ARG A 460 -2.83 31.36 16.24
CA ARG A 460 -3.62 31.86 15.10
C ARG A 460 -5.02 31.24 15.04
N PHE A 461 -5.19 29.97 15.44
CA PHE A 461 -6.49 29.28 15.34
C PHE A 461 -7.62 30.10 16.00
N GLY A 462 -8.70 30.37 15.27
CA GLY A 462 -9.87 31.10 15.76
C GLY A 462 -9.63 32.55 16.21
N LYS A 463 -8.44 33.12 15.96
CA LYS A 463 -8.08 34.53 16.26
C LYS A 463 -7.60 35.28 15.01
N ASP A 464 -6.95 34.58 14.09
CA ASP A 464 -6.54 35.11 12.78
C ASP A 464 -7.73 35.18 11.81
N THR A 465 -7.70 36.13 10.89
CA THR A 465 -8.64 36.23 9.76
C THR A 465 -8.16 35.41 8.56
N ASN A 466 -6.86 35.15 8.44
CA ASN A 466 -6.27 34.30 7.40
C ASN A 466 -6.38 32.81 7.80
N THR A 467 -7.53 32.22 7.53
CA THR A 467 -7.82 30.80 7.76
C THR A 467 -7.91 30.03 6.44
N LEU A 468 -8.04 28.69 6.49
CA LEU A 468 -8.31 27.89 5.29
C LEU A 468 -9.58 28.34 4.54
N ALA A 469 -10.59 28.90 5.22
CA ALA A 469 -11.75 29.52 4.57
C ALA A 469 -11.39 30.70 3.64
N THR A 470 -10.21 31.31 3.78
CA THR A 470 -9.71 32.36 2.89
C THR A 470 -8.84 31.84 1.73
N ASN A 471 -8.39 30.58 1.80
CA ASN A 471 -7.61 29.95 0.73
C ASN A 471 -8.53 29.58 -0.46
N PRO A 472 -8.33 30.14 -1.67
CA PRO A 472 -9.20 29.86 -2.82
C PRO A 472 -9.18 28.39 -3.26
N ALA A 473 -8.06 27.68 -3.07
CA ALA A 473 -7.95 26.26 -3.38
C ALA A 473 -8.82 25.41 -2.43
N PHE A 474 -8.82 25.75 -1.14
CA PHE A 474 -9.70 25.13 -0.15
C PHE A 474 -11.17 25.40 -0.44
N LEU A 475 -11.56 26.65 -0.71
CA LEU A 475 -12.94 27.01 -1.05
C LEU A 475 -13.43 26.27 -2.30
N THR A 476 -12.61 26.22 -3.35
CA THR A 476 -12.95 25.55 -4.62
C THR A 476 -13.16 24.06 -4.43
N ALA A 477 -12.34 23.40 -3.60
CA ALA A 477 -12.50 21.99 -3.28
C ALA A 477 -13.72 21.75 -2.36
N ARG A 478 -13.88 22.57 -1.31
CA ARG A 478 -14.96 22.45 -0.33
C ARG A 478 -16.35 22.64 -0.94
N ALA A 479 -16.48 23.49 -1.96
CA ALA A 479 -17.75 23.76 -2.64
C ALA A 479 -18.30 22.56 -3.43
N LYS A 480 -17.48 21.54 -3.71
CA LYS A 480 -17.87 20.34 -4.46
C LYS A 480 -18.19 19.15 -3.57
N GLU A 481 -17.62 19.14 -2.36
CA GLU A 481 -17.84 18.07 -1.39
C GLU A 481 -19.14 18.22 -0.61
N LYS A 482 -19.66 17.09 -0.12
CA LYS A 482 -20.85 17.07 0.74
C LYS A 482 -20.64 17.93 1.99
N ALA A 483 -21.67 18.70 2.37
CA ALA A 483 -21.64 19.55 3.55
C ALA A 483 -21.27 18.75 4.82
N ALA A 484 -21.89 17.58 5.02
CA ALA A 484 -21.56 16.68 6.12
C ALA A 484 -20.76 15.46 5.65
N SER A 485 -19.74 15.08 6.42
CA SER A 485 -18.95 13.85 6.23
C SER A 485 -18.47 13.27 7.55
N HIS A 486 -18.11 11.98 7.57
CA HIS A 486 -17.50 11.31 8.72
C HIS A 486 -16.00 11.58 8.80
N MET A 487 -15.35 11.76 7.65
CA MET A 487 -14.01 12.31 7.55
C MET A 487 -13.94 13.25 6.35
N LEU A 488 -13.13 14.29 6.45
CA LEU A 488 -12.79 15.18 5.33
C LEU A 488 -11.27 15.33 5.32
N LEU A 489 -10.62 15.07 4.19
CA LEU A 489 -9.21 15.35 3.99
C LEU A 489 -9.07 16.50 3.01
N PHE A 490 -8.22 17.46 3.30
CA PHE A 490 -7.78 18.49 2.37
C PHE A 490 -6.26 18.42 2.23
N PHE A 491 -5.76 18.57 1.01
CA PHE A 491 -4.33 18.64 0.72
C PHE A 491 -4.06 19.87 -0.13
N ASP A 492 -3.09 20.69 0.31
CA ASP A 492 -2.66 21.84 -0.46
C ASP A 492 -1.80 21.37 -1.65
N PRO A 493 -2.05 21.84 -2.89
CA PRO A 493 -1.30 21.42 -4.07
C PRO A 493 0.19 21.82 -4.03
N ALA A 494 0.60 22.72 -3.12
CA ALA A 494 2.00 22.97 -2.83
C ALA A 494 2.66 21.76 -2.14
N LEU A 495 1.96 21.08 -1.22
CA LEU A 495 2.45 19.83 -0.61
C LEU A 495 2.56 18.71 -1.65
N ALA A 496 1.56 18.60 -2.55
CA ALA A 496 1.55 17.58 -3.59
C ALA A 496 2.83 17.61 -4.45
N ARG A 497 3.23 18.79 -4.93
CA ARG A 497 4.48 18.96 -5.69
C ARG A 497 5.74 18.76 -4.86
N LEU A 498 5.72 19.15 -3.59
CA LEU A 498 6.80 18.92 -2.63
C LEU A 498 7.12 17.43 -2.47
N ILE A 499 6.10 16.57 -2.51
CA ILE A 499 6.23 15.12 -2.42
C ILE A 499 6.56 14.49 -3.79
N ALA A 500 5.93 14.98 -4.86
CA ALA A 500 6.02 14.38 -6.19
C ALA A 500 7.34 14.66 -6.92
N ASP A 501 7.93 15.85 -6.76
CA ASP A 501 9.21 16.20 -7.38
C ASP A 501 10.04 17.15 -6.49
N PRO A 502 10.89 16.61 -5.59
CA PRO A 502 11.82 17.41 -4.78
C PRO A 502 12.89 18.11 -5.63
N THR A 503 13.15 17.63 -6.85
CA THR A 503 14.21 18.14 -7.75
C THR A 503 13.73 19.25 -8.68
N SER A 504 12.42 19.45 -8.82
CA SER A 504 11.77 20.40 -9.74
C SER A 504 12.28 21.85 -9.69
N GLY A 505 12.95 22.26 -8.60
CA GLY A 505 13.37 23.63 -8.37
C GLY A 505 12.20 24.62 -8.28
N ALA A 506 10.97 24.11 -8.18
CA ALA A 506 9.75 24.91 -8.20
C ALA A 506 9.71 25.81 -6.97
N LYS A 507 9.84 27.13 -7.19
CA LYS A 507 9.85 28.11 -6.08
C LYS A 507 8.54 28.01 -5.28
N PRO A 508 8.60 28.00 -3.93
CA PRO A 508 7.43 28.11 -3.09
C PRO A 508 6.59 29.33 -3.50
N GLY A 509 5.31 29.11 -3.81
CA GLY A 509 4.36 30.14 -4.23
C GLY A 509 3.86 30.04 -5.68
N THR A 510 4.47 29.19 -6.53
CA THR A 510 3.97 29.00 -7.91
C THR A 510 2.64 28.22 -7.89
N ARG A 511 1.50 28.92 -7.99
CA ARG A 511 0.15 28.33 -7.94
C ARG A 511 -0.15 27.55 -9.23
N VAL A 512 -0.23 26.23 -9.14
CA VAL A 512 -0.96 25.36 -10.08
C VAL A 512 -2.30 25.08 -9.42
N GLY A 513 -3.38 25.15 -10.19
CA GLY A 513 -4.74 25.29 -9.66
C GLY A 513 -5.35 24.00 -9.12
N GLY A 514 -6.28 24.15 -8.17
CA GLY A 514 -7.03 23.06 -7.55
C GLY A 514 -6.47 22.66 -6.18
N GLY A 515 -7.31 22.76 -5.15
CA GLY A 515 -7.06 22.04 -3.91
C GLY A 515 -7.61 20.63 -4.04
N SER A 516 -6.89 19.64 -3.53
CA SER A 516 -7.38 18.25 -3.47
C SER A 516 -8.20 18.07 -2.18
N MET A 517 -9.38 17.48 -2.28
CA MET A 517 -10.23 17.17 -1.11
C MET A 517 -10.86 15.78 -1.24
N LEU A 518 -10.96 15.06 -0.13
CA LEU A 518 -11.58 13.73 -0.06
C LEU A 518 -12.58 13.70 1.10
N SER A 519 -13.87 13.59 0.79
CA SER A 519 -14.95 13.38 1.74
C SER A 519 -15.24 11.88 1.90
N LEU A 520 -15.13 11.36 3.12
CA LEU A 520 -15.52 10.00 3.46
C LEU A 520 -16.80 10.01 4.31
N VAL A 521 -17.75 9.20 3.89
CA VAL A 521 -19.05 8.98 4.56
C VAL A 521 -19.17 7.50 4.91
N LEU A 522 -19.50 7.20 6.15
CA LEU A 522 -19.90 5.87 6.61
C LEU A 522 -21.39 5.67 6.37
N PHE A 523 -21.80 4.48 5.94
CA PHE A 523 -23.20 4.09 5.85
C PHE A 523 -23.62 3.32 7.11
N PRO A 524 -24.83 3.53 7.63
CA PRO A 524 -25.38 2.71 8.72
C PRO A 524 -25.44 1.23 8.30
N SER A 525 -24.65 0.40 8.97
CA SER A 525 -24.59 -1.05 8.72
C SER A 525 -24.22 -1.77 10.01
N ASP A 526 -25.08 -2.69 10.46
CA ASP A 526 -24.81 -3.52 11.64
C ASP A 526 -23.91 -4.72 11.34
N ARG A 527 -23.63 -4.98 10.05
CA ARG A 527 -22.81 -6.12 9.57
C ARG A 527 -21.31 -5.84 9.56
N GLY A 528 -20.90 -4.59 9.65
CA GLY A 528 -19.50 -4.17 9.57
C GLY A 528 -19.32 -2.78 8.98
N LEU A 529 -18.16 -2.53 8.39
CA LEU A 529 -17.76 -1.22 7.91
C LEU A 529 -18.19 -1.00 6.46
N GLU A 530 -19.19 -0.15 6.25
CA GLU A 530 -19.54 0.38 4.93
C GLU A 530 -19.17 1.86 4.85
N LEU A 531 -18.42 2.23 3.81
CA LEU A 531 -18.01 3.60 3.55
C LEU A 531 -17.91 3.91 2.06
N SER A 532 -18.09 5.18 1.72
CA SER A 532 -17.69 5.74 0.43
C SER A 532 -16.82 6.96 0.67
N ALA A 533 -15.71 7.05 -0.07
CA ALA A 533 -14.88 8.24 -0.13
C ALA A 533 -14.92 8.81 -1.56
N THR A 534 -15.48 10.01 -1.68
CA THR A 534 -15.50 10.80 -2.93
C THR A 534 -14.52 11.96 -2.80
N GLY A 535 -13.88 12.35 -3.90
CA GLY A 535 -12.92 13.45 -3.82
C GLY A 535 -12.53 14.06 -5.16
N ASP A 536 -12.51 15.39 -5.23
CA ASP A 536 -11.89 16.14 -6.31
C ASP A 536 -10.36 16.21 -6.16
N GLY A 537 -9.64 16.17 -7.28
CA GLY A 537 -8.16 16.13 -7.28
C GLY A 537 -7.59 14.73 -6.97
N ALA A 538 -8.43 13.70 -7.01
CA ALA A 538 -8.06 12.30 -6.77
C ALA A 538 -6.83 11.83 -7.54
N ALA A 539 -6.58 12.40 -8.73
CA ALA A 539 -5.42 12.11 -9.53
C ALA A 539 -4.10 12.36 -8.75
N GLU A 540 -4.04 13.48 -8.02
CA GLU A 540 -2.89 13.89 -7.20
C GLU A 540 -2.82 13.02 -5.93
N LEU A 541 -3.97 12.77 -5.28
CA LEU A 541 -4.04 11.93 -4.08
C LEU A 541 -3.62 10.49 -4.35
N LEU A 542 -4.03 9.92 -5.48
CA LEU A 542 -3.61 8.59 -5.92
C LEU A 542 -2.18 8.58 -6.45
N GLY A 543 -1.71 9.64 -7.12
CA GLY A 543 -0.30 9.77 -7.51
C GLY A 543 0.63 9.78 -6.29
N ILE A 544 0.35 10.63 -5.30
CA ILE A 544 1.07 10.68 -4.01
C ILE A 544 0.92 9.35 -3.26
N GLY A 545 -0.31 8.83 -3.16
CA GLY A 545 -0.61 7.58 -2.49
C GLY A 545 0.11 6.39 -3.11
N ALA A 546 0.19 6.32 -4.45
CA ALA A 546 0.91 5.30 -5.19
C ALA A 546 2.42 5.46 -5.02
N ALA A 547 2.98 6.68 -5.09
CA ALA A 547 4.40 6.91 -4.83
C ALA A 547 4.80 6.50 -3.40
N LEU A 548 3.99 6.89 -2.40
CA LEU A 548 4.16 6.46 -1.01
C LEU A 548 3.99 4.96 -0.84
N ALA A 549 3.01 4.33 -1.49
CA ALA A 549 2.78 2.89 -1.44
C ALA A 549 3.92 2.11 -2.11
N VAL A 550 4.42 2.55 -3.26
CA VAL A 550 5.58 1.96 -3.96
C VAL A 550 6.84 2.08 -3.10
N ASN A 551 7.08 3.25 -2.48
CA ASN A 551 8.21 3.44 -1.56
C ASN A 551 8.05 2.58 -0.28
N ALA A 552 6.84 2.50 0.29
CA ALA A 552 6.53 1.64 1.43
C ALA A 552 6.69 0.14 1.10
N VAL A 553 6.27 -0.29 -0.09
CA VAL A 553 6.48 -1.66 -0.59
C VAL A 553 7.95 -1.92 -0.88
N LYS A 554 8.71 -0.99 -1.50
CA LYS A 554 10.17 -1.12 -1.66
C LYS A 554 10.80 -1.31 -0.28
N ARG A 555 10.59 -0.38 0.66
CA ARG A 555 11.08 -0.48 2.05
C ARG A 555 10.66 -1.76 2.77
N TYR A 556 9.41 -2.21 2.63
CA TYR A 556 8.93 -3.46 3.21
C TYR A 556 9.66 -4.66 2.61
N THR A 557 9.75 -4.75 1.28
CA THR A 557 10.46 -5.85 0.61
C THR A 557 11.95 -5.85 0.96
N THR A 558 12.65 -4.70 1.01
CA THR A 558 14.05 -4.64 1.44
C THR A 558 14.22 -5.02 2.92
N ARG A 559 13.30 -4.65 3.81
CA ARG A 559 13.29 -5.14 5.21
C ARG A 559 13.07 -6.64 5.31
N VAL A 560 12.20 -7.22 4.48
CA VAL A 560 12.01 -8.67 4.39
C VAL A 560 13.26 -9.37 3.82
N LYS A 561 13.95 -8.78 2.82
CA LYS A 561 15.26 -9.23 2.34
C LYS A 561 16.27 -9.20 3.50
N ALA A 562 16.42 -8.09 4.23
CA ALA A 562 17.33 -7.97 5.36
C ALA A 562 17.01 -8.93 6.54
N ALA A 563 15.75 -9.33 6.73
CA ALA A 563 15.37 -10.33 7.71
C ALA A 563 15.90 -11.75 7.37
N GLU A 564 16.02 -12.08 6.08
CA GLU A 564 16.64 -13.31 5.58
C GLU A 564 18.12 -13.40 6.01
N ALA A 565 18.89 -12.32 5.78
CA ALA A 565 20.29 -12.22 6.21
C ALA A 565 20.42 -12.35 7.74
N ARG A 566 19.64 -11.57 8.50
CA ARG A 566 19.68 -11.56 9.97
C ARG A 566 19.41 -12.93 10.58
N HIS A 567 18.36 -13.62 10.10
CA HIS A 567 18.00 -14.94 10.61
C HIS A 567 19.07 -15.99 10.29
N THR A 568 19.53 -16.03 9.03
CA THR A 568 20.51 -17.01 8.56
C THR A 568 21.86 -16.84 9.25
N LEU A 569 22.37 -15.60 9.42
CA LEU A 569 23.61 -15.35 10.15
C LEU A 569 23.50 -15.70 11.64
N GLY A 570 22.37 -15.41 12.28
CA GLY A 570 22.13 -15.83 13.66
C GLY A 570 22.18 -17.36 13.83
N MET A 571 21.68 -18.11 12.84
CA MET A 571 21.77 -19.57 12.80
C MET A 571 23.21 -20.04 12.54
N MET A 572 23.92 -19.49 11.55
CA MET A 572 25.30 -19.86 11.22
C MET A 572 26.28 -19.56 12.36
N ALA A 573 26.11 -18.43 13.07
CA ALA A 573 26.94 -18.10 14.23
C ALA A 573 26.77 -19.11 15.38
N ARG A 574 25.53 -19.55 15.64
CA ARG A 574 25.28 -20.64 16.61
C ARG A 574 25.83 -21.98 16.14
N ALA A 575 25.78 -22.27 14.84
CA ALA A 575 26.38 -23.46 14.26
C ALA A 575 27.92 -23.49 14.42
N ALA A 576 28.59 -22.33 14.34
CA ALA A 576 30.02 -22.20 14.61
C ALA A 576 30.37 -22.39 16.10
N VAL A 577 29.56 -21.86 17.03
CA VAL A 577 29.68 -22.15 18.48
C VAL A 577 29.55 -23.67 18.73
N ALA A 578 28.47 -24.26 18.25
CA ALA A 578 28.20 -25.70 18.36
C ALA A 578 29.18 -26.57 17.54
N ALA A 579 30.04 -25.98 16.70
CA ALA A 579 31.13 -26.68 16.05
C ALA A 579 32.40 -26.69 16.90
N TYR A 580 32.71 -25.57 17.55
CA TYR A 580 33.80 -25.46 18.50
C TYR A 580 33.59 -26.33 19.75
N GLU A 581 32.36 -26.37 20.28
CA GLU A 581 31.99 -27.15 21.47
C GLU A 581 32.02 -28.66 21.26
N ARG A 582 32.06 -29.15 20.01
CA ARG A 582 32.23 -30.59 19.75
C ARG A 582 33.68 -30.99 19.99
N GLU A 583 33.84 -32.05 20.77
CA GLU A 583 35.11 -32.73 20.95
C GLU A 583 35.62 -33.27 19.61
N GLN A 584 36.76 -32.77 19.14
CA GLN A 584 37.50 -33.39 18.05
C GLN A 584 38.55 -34.33 18.63
N LEU A 585 38.43 -35.62 18.32
CA LEU A 585 39.40 -36.65 18.66
C LEU A 585 40.61 -36.56 17.71
N ASP A 586 41.54 -35.66 18.03
CA ASP A 586 42.90 -35.76 17.48
C ASP A 586 43.63 -36.92 18.18
N ALA A 587 44.56 -37.58 17.50
CA ALA A 587 45.17 -38.86 17.90
C ALA A 587 45.97 -38.83 19.21
N LYS A 588 46.00 -37.69 19.91
CA LYS A 588 46.73 -37.46 21.18
C LYS A 588 45.96 -36.61 22.21
N ALA A 589 44.85 -35.96 21.86
CA ALA A 589 44.07 -35.12 22.77
C ALA A 589 42.67 -34.80 22.23
N VAL A 590 41.69 -34.70 23.13
CA VAL A 590 40.43 -33.99 22.87
C VAL A 590 40.75 -32.50 22.74
N THR A 591 40.40 -31.88 21.61
CA THR A 591 40.57 -30.43 21.42
C THR A 591 39.30 -29.77 20.88
N HIS A 592 39.01 -28.57 21.38
CA HIS A 592 37.98 -27.70 20.85
C HIS A 592 38.58 -26.78 19.79
N LYS A 593 37.99 -26.77 18.59
CA LYS A 593 38.55 -26.05 17.44
C LYS A 593 37.44 -25.52 16.53
N LEU A 594 37.62 -24.28 16.05
CA LEU A 594 36.76 -23.72 15.03
C LEU A 594 36.96 -24.48 13.70
N CYS A 595 35.87 -24.71 12.97
CA CYS A 595 35.94 -25.17 11.57
C CYS A 595 36.85 -24.24 10.76
N LYS A 596 37.62 -24.77 9.80
CA LYS A 596 38.30 -23.91 8.81
C LYS A 596 37.25 -23.17 7.98
N SER A 597 37.62 -21.98 7.49
CA SER A 597 36.79 -21.10 6.63
C SER A 597 36.06 -21.86 5.52
N ALA A 598 34.85 -21.40 5.19
CA ALA A 598 34.03 -21.93 4.12
C ALA A 598 34.09 -21.05 2.87
N THR A 599 33.91 -21.68 1.71
CA THR A 599 33.77 -21.00 0.42
C THR A 599 32.48 -20.16 0.39
N PRO A 600 32.45 -18.99 -0.27
CA PRO A 600 31.23 -18.20 -0.40
C PRO A 600 30.15 -18.96 -1.20
N VAL A 601 28.90 -18.90 -0.73
CA VAL A 601 27.74 -19.56 -1.36
C VAL A 601 26.58 -18.58 -1.53
N PRO A 602 26.14 -18.28 -2.76
CA PRO A 602 26.82 -18.55 -4.04
C PRO A 602 28.20 -17.90 -4.15
N SER A 603 29.01 -18.36 -5.11
CA SER A 603 30.36 -17.83 -5.36
C SER A 603 30.39 -16.37 -5.85
N VAL A 604 29.28 -15.86 -6.37
CA VAL A 604 29.07 -14.47 -6.79
C VAL A 604 27.85 -13.91 -6.06
N VAL A 605 27.92 -12.67 -5.59
CA VAL A 605 26.80 -11.98 -4.94
C VAL A 605 25.59 -11.90 -5.90
N PRO A 606 24.38 -12.37 -5.51
CA PRO A 606 23.19 -12.21 -6.34
C PRO A 606 22.82 -10.74 -6.51
N ARG A 607 22.46 -10.33 -7.73
CA ARG A 607 22.05 -8.96 -8.10
C ARG A 607 20.56 -8.93 -8.42
N ASP A 608 19.72 -8.40 -7.52
CA ASP A 608 18.25 -8.55 -7.45
C ASP A 608 17.71 -9.92 -7.93
N THR A 609 18.43 -10.98 -7.60
CA THR A 609 18.15 -12.34 -8.06
C THR A 609 18.23 -13.32 -6.91
N THR A 610 17.50 -14.43 -7.02
CA THR A 610 17.55 -15.51 -6.02
C THR A 610 18.42 -16.64 -6.53
N TYR A 611 19.45 -17.00 -5.79
CA TYR A 611 20.19 -18.25 -5.97
C TYR A 611 19.43 -19.40 -5.29
N VAL A 612 19.43 -20.60 -5.88
CA VAL A 612 18.85 -21.80 -5.25
C VAL A 612 20.00 -22.77 -5.02
N PRO A 613 20.45 -22.96 -3.77
CA PRO A 613 21.58 -23.83 -3.50
C PRO A 613 21.25 -25.30 -3.78
N SER A 614 22.24 -26.03 -4.24
CA SER A 614 22.20 -27.46 -4.52
C SER A 614 22.49 -28.25 -3.25
N GLY A 615 21.53 -29.05 -2.80
CA GLY A 615 21.73 -30.04 -1.71
C GLY A 615 22.51 -31.30 -2.15
N LYS A 616 23.34 -31.21 -3.19
CA LYS A 616 24.16 -32.35 -3.67
C LYS A 616 25.51 -32.35 -2.94
N PRO A 617 26.02 -33.52 -2.51
CA PRO A 617 27.33 -33.61 -1.87
C PRO A 617 28.43 -32.90 -2.67
N GLY A 618 29.24 -32.08 -2.00
CA GLY A 618 30.31 -31.30 -2.63
C GLY A 618 29.87 -30.04 -3.37
N GLN A 619 28.58 -29.64 -3.30
CA GLN A 619 28.06 -28.40 -3.89
C GLN A 619 27.53 -27.46 -2.81
N ASP A 620 27.65 -26.16 -3.03
CA ASP A 620 27.14 -25.11 -2.13
C ASP A 620 27.42 -25.37 -0.63
N PHE A 621 26.37 -25.48 0.20
CA PHE A 621 26.47 -25.72 1.64
C PHE A 621 26.88 -27.17 1.99
N GLU A 622 26.91 -28.08 1.02
CA GLU A 622 27.49 -29.42 1.14
C GLU A 622 28.97 -29.45 0.73
N GLN A 623 29.67 -28.31 0.68
CA GLN A 623 31.12 -28.23 0.50
C GLN A 623 31.89 -28.38 1.83
N GLY A 624 33.10 -28.95 1.73
CA GLY A 624 34.01 -29.17 2.85
C GLY A 624 34.01 -30.60 3.39
N ASP A 625 34.54 -30.75 4.59
CA ASP A 625 34.71 -32.02 5.32
C ASP A 625 34.36 -31.83 6.81
N GLU A 626 34.77 -32.75 7.69
CA GLU A 626 34.46 -32.67 9.12
C GLU A 626 35.26 -31.59 9.88
N ALA A 627 36.30 -31.03 9.25
CA ALA A 627 37.19 -30.00 9.82
C ALA A 627 37.15 -28.66 9.08
N SER A 628 36.47 -28.57 7.93
CA SER A 628 36.45 -27.41 7.05
C SER A 628 35.10 -27.19 6.35
N GLY A 629 34.81 -25.93 6.03
CA GLY A 629 33.65 -25.59 5.20
C GLY A 629 32.30 -25.70 5.92
N TRP A 630 31.24 -25.60 5.12
CA TRP A 630 29.86 -25.62 5.59
C TRP A 630 29.44 -26.97 6.18
N ARG A 631 30.01 -28.08 5.67
CA ARG A 631 29.83 -29.43 6.24
C ARG A 631 30.34 -29.54 7.67
N CYS A 632 31.50 -28.95 7.99
CA CYS A 632 31.98 -28.89 9.38
C CYS A 632 31.02 -28.11 10.27
N LEU A 633 30.43 -27.00 9.79
CA LEU A 633 29.42 -26.25 10.54
C LEU A 633 28.07 -26.99 10.65
N LYS A 634 27.81 -28.01 9.83
CA LYS A 634 26.50 -28.66 9.65
C LYS A 634 25.41 -27.67 9.24
N VAL A 635 25.78 -26.66 8.44
CA VAL A 635 24.85 -25.69 7.85
C VAL A 635 24.46 -26.20 6.47
N SER A 636 23.15 -26.32 6.20
CA SER A 636 22.61 -26.63 4.88
C SER A 636 21.37 -25.76 4.61
N LEU A 637 21.32 -25.12 3.45
CA LEU A 637 20.19 -24.31 2.98
C LEU A 637 19.83 -24.80 1.58
N VAL A 638 18.56 -25.10 1.33
CA VAL A 638 18.04 -25.57 0.03
C VAL A 638 16.93 -24.68 -0.53
N GLN A 639 16.47 -23.72 0.27
CA GLN A 639 15.56 -22.66 -0.13
C GLN A 639 16.27 -21.58 -0.97
N PRO A 640 15.55 -20.82 -1.81
CA PRO A 640 16.13 -19.69 -2.53
C PRO A 640 16.65 -18.62 -1.56
N ILE A 641 17.88 -18.16 -1.80
CA ILE A 641 18.59 -17.12 -1.03
C ILE A 641 18.95 -15.92 -1.91
N ARG A 642 19.10 -14.75 -1.30
CA ARG A 642 19.45 -13.47 -1.97
C ARG A 642 20.83 -12.95 -1.62
N TYR A 643 21.47 -13.52 -0.62
CA TYR A 643 22.79 -13.13 -0.15
C TYR A 643 23.82 -14.21 -0.50
N GLN A 644 25.03 -13.78 -0.82
CA GLN A 644 26.23 -14.61 -0.67
C GLN A 644 26.53 -14.74 0.82
N TYR A 645 26.49 -15.96 1.34
CA TYR A 645 26.93 -16.28 2.68
C TYR A 645 28.38 -16.75 2.68
N GLU A 646 29.15 -16.36 3.70
CA GLU A 646 30.54 -16.78 3.88
C GLU A 646 30.90 -16.91 5.37
N TYR A 647 31.76 -17.88 5.69
CA TYR A 647 32.33 -18.09 7.02
C TYR A 647 33.86 -18.02 6.96
N ARG A 648 34.46 -17.10 7.73
CA ARG A 648 35.92 -16.92 7.82
C ARG A 648 36.42 -17.12 9.24
N VAL A 649 37.59 -17.73 9.40
CA VAL A 649 38.27 -17.95 10.68
C VAL A 649 39.71 -17.46 10.60
N GLY A 650 40.17 -16.83 11.68
CA GLY A 650 41.57 -16.43 11.88
C GLY A 650 42.04 -15.20 11.09
N GLY A 651 41.21 -14.59 10.25
CA GLY A 651 41.52 -13.35 9.57
C GLY A 651 40.74 -13.13 8.27
N ASN A 652 41.14 -12.11 7.52
CA ASN A 652 40.55 -11.71 6.23
C ASN A 652 39.05 -11.38 6.27
N TYR A 653 38.50 -10.99 7.42
CA TYR A 653 37.08 -10.70 7.59
C TYR A 653 36.56 -9.59 6.64
N LYS A 654 35.28 -9.65 6.25
CA LYS A 654 34.60 -8.64 5.43
C LYS A 654 34.21 -7.42 6.26
N GLY A 655 33.69 -7.61 7.47
CA GLY A 655 33.20 -6.53 8.35
C GLY A 655 34.22 -5.41 8.59
N PRO A 656 35.46 -5.71 9.02
CA PRO A 656 36.49 -4.69 9.27
C PRO A 656 36.82 -3.80 8.07
N LYS A 657 36.68 -4.30 6.83
CA LYS A 657 36.89 -3.51 5.62
C LYS A 657 35.82 -2.44 5.39
N ARG A 658 34.67 -2.54 6.08
CA ARG A 658 33.59 -1.55 6.12
C ARG A 658 33.44 -0.87 7.50
N GLY A 659 34.45 -0.95 8.36
CA GLY A 659 34.41 -0.36 9.70
C GLY A 659 33.74 -1.23 10.78
N GLY A 660 33.42 -2.49 10.49
CA GLY A 660 32.94 -3.46 11.47
C GLY A 660 34.03 -3.94 12.44
N PRO A 661 33.66 -4.60 13.54
CA PRO A 661 34.60 -5.10 14.53
C PRO A 661 35.43 -6.29 14.01
N ASP A 662 36.74 -6.31 14.32
CA ASP A 662 37.63 -7.43 14.01
C ASP A 662 37.64 -8.45 15.17
N PRO A 663 37.20 -9.71 14.96
CA PRO A 663 37.28 -10.76 15.99
C PRO A 663 38.71 -11.30 16.23
N GLY A 664 39.69 -10.92 15.42
CA GLY A 664 41.10 -11.30 15.55
C GLY A 664 41.42 -12.71 15.10
N LYS A 665 42.67 -13.14 15.34
CA LYS A 665 43.21 -14.43 14.89
C LYS A 665 42.58 -15.67 15.56
N ASP A 666 41.97 -15.51 16.73
CA ASP A 666 41.38 -16.58 17.54
C ASP A 666 39.83 -16.50 17.51
N GLY A 667 39.28 -15.97 16.41
CA GLY A 667 37.86 -15.77 16.21
C GLY A 667 37.38 -16.14 14.80
N PHE A 668 36.11 -15.82 14.54
CA PHE A 668 35.44 -16.04 13.27
C PHE A 668 34.44 -14.94 12.95
N GLU A 669 34.08 -14.86 11.68
CA GLU A 669 32.98 -14.07 11.14
C GLU A 669 32.08 -14.96 10.28
N VAL A 670 30.77 -14.84 10.45
CA VAL A 670 29.78 -15.20 9.43
C VAL A 670 29.28 -13.91 8.78
N SER A 671 29.23 -13.88 7.45
CA SER A 671 28.82 -12.69 6.68
C SER A 671 27.78 -13.03 5.62
N ALA A 672 26.90 -12.08 5.34
CA ALA A 672 25.91 -12.12 4.27
C ALA A 672 26.04 -10.83 3.46
N GLU A 673 26.32 -10.95 2.16
CA GLU A 673 26.50 -9.83 1.24
C GLU A 673 25.54 -9.96 0.05
N GLY A 674 24.79 -8.90 -0.28
CA GLY A 674 23.71 -8.94 -1.26
C GLY A 674 23.55 -7.61 -1.99
N ASP A 675 23.39 -7.66 -3.31
CA ASP A 675 23.06 -6.51 -4.18
C ASP A 675 21.54 -6.54 -4.37
N LEU A 676 20.81 -5.72 -3.60
CA LEU A 676 19.37 -5.93 -3.40
C LEU A 676 18.51 -5.29 -4.48
N ASP A 677 19.01 -4.35 -5.28
CA ASP A 677 18.28 -3.80 -6.44
C ASP A 677 19.02 -3.84 -7.78
N GLY A 678 20.26 -4.34 -7.81
CA GLY A 678 21.02 -4.64 -9.02
C GLY A 678 21.97 -3.53 -9.47
N ASP A 679 22.14 -2.46 -8.67
CA ASP A 679 23.00 -1.31 -9.01
C ASP A 679 24.52 -1.60 -8.92
N GLY A 680 24.90 -2.73 -8.30
CA GLY A 680 26.28 -3.16 -8.16
C GLY A 680 26.96 -2.76 -6.84
N LYS A 681 26.29 -1.98 -5.98
CA LYS A 681 26.61 -1.90 -4.55
C LYS A 681 26.10 -3.16 -3.84
N THR A 682 26.47 -3.31 -2.57
CA THR A 682 26.02 -4.45 -1.76
C THR A 682 25.82 -4.05 -0.30
N SER A 683 24.68 -4.39 0.27
CA SER A 683 24.49 -4.54 1.72
C SER A 683 25.43 -5.60 2.30
N LEU A 684 25.97 -5.35 3.50
CA LEU A 684 26.80 -6.31 4.25
C LEU A 684 26.34 -6.46 5.70
N PHE A 685 25.97 -7.68 6.07
CA PHE A 685 25.64 -8.06 7.44
C PHE A 685 26.74 -9.00 7.96
N THR A 686 27.27 -8.77 9.16
CA THR A 686 28.23 -9.70 9.79
C THR A 686 27.93 -9.96 11.27
N MET A 687 28.14 -11.21 11.69
CA MET A 687 28.11 -11.63 13.09
C MET A 687 29.45 -12.29 13.41
N ILE A 688 30.06 -11.90 14.53
CA ILE A 688 31.39 -12.37 14.89
C ILE A 688 31.38 -13.19 16.19
N GLY A 689 32.37 -14.08 16.33
CA GLY A 689 32.64 -14.80 17.56
C GLY A 689 34.13 -14.85 17.84
N LYS A 690 34.53 -14.86 19.11
CA LYS A 690 35.93 -14.93 19.55
C LYS A 690 36.10 -15.93 20.68
N ILE A 691 37.20 -16.68 20.68
CA ILE A 691 37.52 -17.58 21.79
C ILE A 691 38.06 -16.75 22.95
N GLN A 692 37.40 -16.83 24.10
CA GLN A 692 37.85 -16.23 25.36
C GLN A 692 37.87 -17.30 26.45
N LYS A 693 39.04 -17.53 27.05
CA LYS A 693 39.24 -18.54 28.12
C LYS A 693 38.73 -19.95 27.75
N GLY A 694 38.88 -20.32 26.47
CA GLY A 694 38.43 -21.62 25.96
C GLY A 694 36.93 -21.72 25.62
N THR A 695 36.15 -20.63 25.70
CA THR A 695 34.73 -20.58 25.30
C THR A 695 34.53 -19.60 24.16
N VAL A 696 33.61 -19.87 23.23
CA VAL A 696 33.24 -18.90 22.18
C VAL A 696 32.28 -17.85 22.72
N VAL A 697 32.64 -16.57 22.58
CA VAL A 697 31.79 -15.42 22.90
C VAL A 697 31.38 -14.74 21.60
N LEU A 698 30.08 -14.75 21.30
CA LEU A 698 29.49 -14.02 20.16
C LEU A 698 29.40 -12.52 20.44
N SER A 699 29.38 -11.69 19.39
CA SER A 699 28.98 -10.28 19.53
C SER A 699 27.51 -10.16 19.94
N THR A 700 27.22 -9.21 20.83
CA THR A 700 25.84 -8.90 21.27
C THR A 700 25.02 -8.17 20.22
N GLN A 701 25.68 -7.64 19.19
CA GLN A 701 25.10 -6.93 18.06
C GLN A 701 25.64 -7.51 16.75
N MET A 702 24.79 -7.48 15.72
CA MET A 702 25.19 -7.73 14.34
C MET A 702 25.73 -6.42 13.76
N PHE A 703 26.88 -6.46 13.10
CA PHE A 703 27.36 -5.33 12.32
C PHE A 703 26.59 -5.28 10.99
N ILE A 704 26.19 -4.08 10.59
CA ILE A 704 25.44 -3.84 9.36
C ILE A 704 26.05 -2.63 8.66
N SER A 705 26.53 -2.84 7.44
CA SER A 705 26.85 -1.79 6.48
C SER A 705 25.72 -1.78 5.45
N ASP A 706 25.25 -0.59 5.08
CA ASP A 706 24.46 -0.42 3.86
C ASP A 706 23.18 -1.27 3.83
N GLU A 707 22.39 -1.30 4.92
CA GLU A 707 21.28 -2.27 5.14
C GLU A 707 20.31 -2.44 3.96
N PHE A 708 20.10 -1.37 3.19
CA PHE A 708 19.10 -1.28 2.12
C PHE A 708 19.69 -1.00 0.73
N GLU A 709 21.01 -1.06 0.55
CA GLU A 709 21.66 -1.08 -0.78
C GLU A 709 21.61 -2.51 -1.38
#